data_AF-A0A7X7PVZ9-F1
#
_entry.id   AF-A0A7X7PVZ9-F1
#
_cell.length_a   1.000
_cell.length_b   1.000
_cell.length_c   1.000
_cell.angle_alpha   90.00
_cell.angle_beta   90.00
_cell.angle_gamma   90.00
#
_symmetry.space_group_name_H-M   'P 1'
#
loop_
_entity.id
_entity.type
_entity.pdbx_description
1 polymer ?
#
loop_
_entity_poly.entity_id
_entity_poly.type
_entity_poly.pdbx_seq_one_letter_code
_entity_poly.pdbx_strand_id
1 'polypeptide(L)'
;MKLTLLSPLDGWLAPLAEVPDAVFADRMLGDGVAIDPTSGELRSPCDGEVIAIAKTQHAITIRAANGAEVLVHVGIDTVALQGEGFQVHVECGQRVQAGQRLSSFDLDRVMRGAKSLITPVLIANAHAYRFESRVLNRAVSAGDALLDLFPIEAREKATVEPSATVSVRCELVVHHAHGLHARPAALVAAALRNVSAEVRVYAHGRSANARSAVSVMGLGIRARETIALEARGLDADKALALVAPLLGGAQERTPAPCAAAQSSKQVAEKILTGVVASRGIALGRATLLREDEIPVEEAGQGVFHENAELERARGAVRAHLLELSKRASNVGREVIEAHLEFIDDVDLIERAFAQIARGKSAGFAWRASIRESVRALSALDDARMKERVSDLLDIEAQVLRALRGEAIASARALPENAVLIASDLKPSQIVALDVSRIAGLCTARGGPTSHVAILAASMGVPALVALGESVLSIAEGTWLMLDAETGHLQRLDEEQAKHDAERMLQARRERARAERAAAQQECRTADGVRVHVWANLAGLADAQAAVANGAEGCGLLRTEFLFLDRRVPPDEREQLEQYQGIATVLGDRPLTIRTLDIGGDKPVPYLALPNEPNPALGLRGVRTSLWRPDLLRTQLRALLRTEPAQNVR
;
A
#
# COMPACT_ATOMS: atom_id res chain seq x y z
N MET A 1 -11.68 -31.51 -32.28
CA MET A 1 -12.13 -32.87 -31.90
C MET A 1 -12.45 -32.86 -30.41
N LYS A 2 -13.61 -33.41 -30.00
CA LYS A 2 -14.03 -33.50 -28.59
C LYS A 2 -13.07 -34.39 -27.80
N LEU A 3 -12.69 -34.00 -26.59
CA LEU A 3 -11.94 -34.84 -25.65
C LEU A 3 -12.75 -35.00 -24.37
N THR A 4 -12.99 -36.24 -23.95
CA THR A 4 -13.59 -36.56 -22.66
C THR A 4 -12.46 -36.95 -21.71
N LEU A 5 -12.32 -36.22 -20.60
CA LEU A 5 -11.40 -36.63 -19.53
C LEU A 5 -12.07 -37.67 -18.64
N LEU A 6 -11.33 -38.72 -18.32
CA LEU A 6 -11.73 -39.76 -17.39
C LEU A 6 -11.14 -39.50 -16.00
N SER A 7 -11.79 -40.05 -14.98
CA SER A 7 -11.34 -39.94 -13.60
C SER A 7 -10.02 -40.67 -13.43
N PRO A 8 -8.94 -40.00 -13.04
CA PRO A 8 -7.65 -40.66 -12.86
C PRO A 8 -7.57 -41.44 -11.53
N LEU A 9 -8.54 -41.25 -10.62
CA LEU A 9 -8.58 -41.82 -9.27
C LEU A 9 -10.01 -42.25 -8.89
N ASP A 10 -10.13 -43.15 -7.93
CA ASP A 10 -11.39 -43.37 -7.22
C ASP A 10 -11.53 -42.31 -6.14
N GLY A 11 -12.72 -41.73 -5.95
CA GLY A 11 -12.90 -40.72 -4.93
C GLY A 11 -14.18 -39.90 -5.04
N TRP A 12 -14.20 -38.78 -4.31
CA TRP A 12 -15.29 -37.81 -4.37
C TRP A 12 -14.94 -36.66 -5.31
N LEU A 13 -15.73 -36.46 -6.36
CA LEU A 13 -15.57 -35.38 -7.32
C LEU A 13 -16.16 -34.07 -6.77
N ALA A 14 -15.31 -33.07 -6.57
CA ALA A 14 -15.66 -31.75 -6.03
C ALA A 14 -15.32 -30.62 -7.03
N PRO A 15 -15.98 -29.45 -6.91
CA PRO A 15 -15.56 -28.24 -7.63
C PRO A 15 -14.16 -27.79 -7.18
N LEU A 16 -13.40 -27.19 -8.10
CA LEU A 16 -12.09 -26.61 -7.79
C LEU A 16 -12.12 -25.60 -6.64
N ALA A 17 -13.20 -24.84 -6.50
CA ALA A 17 -13.37 -23.84 -5.44
C ALA A 17 -13.37 -24.45 -4.01
N GLU A 18 -13.56 -25.77 -3.87
CA GLU A 18 -13.50 -26.47 -2.58
C GLU A 18 -12.09 -27.00 -2.25
N VAL A 19 -11.12 -26.84 -3.17
CA VAL A 19 -9.73 -27.19 -2.91
C VAL A 19 -9.17 -26.23 -1.85
N PRO A 20 -8.55 -26.72 -0.76
CA PRO A 20 -8.02 -25.89 0.34
C PRO A 20 -6.69 -25.21 -0.01
N ASP A 21 -6.59 -24.66 -1.22
CA ASP A 21 -5.44 -23.95 -1.77
C ASP A 21 -5.90 -22.91 -2.81
N ALA A 22 -5.48 -21.66 -2.64
CA ALA A 22 -5.93 -20.54 -3.47
C ALA A 22 -5.45 -20.65 -4.93
N VAL A 23 -4.26 -21.24 -5.18
CA VAL A 23 -3.73 -21.39 -6.54
C VAL A 23 -4.64 -22.29 -7.39
N PHE A 24 -5.18 -23.35 -6.77
CA PHE A 24 -6.12 -24.26 -7.41
C PHE A 24 -7.57 -23.76 -7.37
N ALA A 25 -8.02 -23.21 -6.24
CA ALA A 25 -9.39 -22.72 -6.06
C ALA A 25 -9.73 -21.54 -6.97
N ASP A 26 -8.77 -20.63 -7.18
CA ASP A 26 -8.92 -19.45 -8.03
C ASP A 26 -8.56 -19.73 -9.50
N ARG A 27 -8.30 -21.00 -9.86
CA ARG A 27 -8.01 -21.47 -11.23
C ARG A 27 -6.77 -20.84 -11.87
N MET A 28 -5.78 -20.45 -11.07
CA MET A 28 -4.55 -19.79 -11.55
C MET A 28 -3.70 -20.69 -12.46
N LEU A 29 -3.73 -22.01 -12.24
CA LEU A 29 -2.99 -23.01 -13.01
C LEU A 29 -3.81 -23.68 -14.14
N GLY A 30 -5.06 -23.26 -14.32
CA GLY A 30 -5.99 -23.88 -15.28
C GLY A 30 -7.37 -24.14 -14.68
N ASP A 31 -8.32 -24.50 -15.54
CA ASP A 31 -9.69 -24.88 -15.15
C ASP A 31 -9.87 -26.41 -15.24
N GLY A 32 -10.77 -26.96 -14.44
CA GLY A 32 -10.93 -28.40 -14.27
C GLY A 32 -11.81 -28.77 -13.07
N VAL A 33 -11.43 -29.85 -12.40
CA VAL A 33 -12.14 -30.43 -11.26
C VAL A 33 -11.16 -30.94 -10.21
N ALA A 34 -11.65 -31.26 -9.01
CA ALA A 34 -10.84 -31.84 -7.95
C ALA A 34 -11.44 -33.16 -7.47
N ILE A 35 -10.58 -34.11 -7.08
CA ILE A 35 -11.01 -35.41 -6.57
C ILE A 35 -10.42 -35.61 -5.18
N ASP A 36 -11.23 -35.89 -4.17
CA ASP A 36 -10.78 -36.39 -2.88
C ASP A 36 -10.59 -37.91 -2.96
N PRO A 37 -9.35 -38.43 -3.01
CA PRO A 37 -9.09 -39.79 -3.44
C PRO A 37 -9.33 -40.82 -2.33
N THR A 38 -9.92 -41.95 -2.72
CA THR A 38 -10.05 -43.15 -1.88
C THR A 38 -9.08 -44.27 -2.29
N SER A 39 -8.33 -44.08 -3.39
CA SER A 39 -7.30 -45.02 -3.86
C SER A 39 -5.97 -44.32 -4.11
N GLY A 40 -4.88 -45.07 -3.92
CA GLY A 40 -3.50 -44.60 -4.08
C GLY A 40 -2.89 -44.90 -5.44
N GLU A 41 -3.69 -45.11 -6.49
CA GLU A 41 -3.21 -45.45 -7.83
C GLU A 41 -3.71 -44.44 -8.86
N LEU A 42 -2.82 -43.59 -9.34
CA LEU A 42 -3.11 -42.57 -10.35
C LEU A 42 -3.06 -43.17 -11.75
N ARG A 43 -4.15 -43.01 -12.50
CA ARG A 43 -4.29 -43.46 -13.89
C ARG A 43 -4.38 -42.29 -14.86
N SER A 44 -4.10 -42.55 -16.14
CA SER A 44 -4.17 -41.52 -17.17
C SER A 44 -5.62 -41.08 -17.44
N PRO A 45 -5.96 -39.78 -17.31
CA PRO A 45 -7.30 -39.28 -17.61
C PRO A 45 -7.62 -39.25 -19.11
N CYS A 46 -6.63 -39.37 -20.00
CA CYS A 46 -6.82 -39.38 -21.45
C CYS A 46 -5.67 -40.08 -22.18
N ASP A 47 -5.85 -40.34 -23.47
CA ASP A 47 -4.76 -40.71 -24.38
C ASP A 47 -3.87 -39.49 -24.64
N GLY A 48 -2.55 -39.66 -24.55
CA GLY A 48 -1.64 -38.53 -24.76
C GLY A 48 -0.16 -38.86 -24.54
N GLU A 49 0.65 -37.82 -24.52
CA GLU A 49 2.08 -37.89 -24.23
C GLU A 49 2.38 -37.22 -22.89
N VAL A 50 3.15 -37.87 -22.02
CA VAL A 50 3.60 -37.28 -20.76
C VAL A 50 4.62 -36.19 -21.06
N ILE A 51 4.27 -34.93 -20.87
CA ILE A 51 5.13 -33.78 -21.22
C ILE A 51 5.90 -33.21 -20.02
N ALA A 52 5.44 -33.50 -18.80
CA ALA A 52 6.13 -33.09 -17.58
C ALA A 52 5.80 -34.03 -16.42
N ILE A 53 6.80 -34.30 -15.59
CA ILE A 53 6.66 -34.95 -14.28
C ILE A 53 7.35 -34.02 -13.28
N ALA A 54 6.65 -33.62 -12.22
CA ALA A 54 7.23 -32.77 -11.19
C ALA A 54 8.44 -33.45 -10.53
N LYS A 55 9.47 -32.68 -10.15
CA LYS A 55 10.70 -33.22 -9.54
C LYS A 55 10.42 -34.07 -8.30
N THR A 56 9.41 -33.69 -7.54
CA THR A 56 8.92 -34.34 -6.32
C THR A 56 7.78 -35.34 -6.61
N GLN A 57 7.58 -35.73 -7.87
CA GLN A 57 6.74 -36.84 -8.33
C GLN A 57 5.23 -36.77 -8.03
N HIS A 58 4.75 -35.73 -7.36
CA HIS A 58 3.34 -35.55 -7.00
C HIS A 58 2.45 -35.06 -8.15
N ALA A 59 3.01 -34.55 -9.25
CA ALA A 59 2.22 -34.05 -10.38
C ALA A 59 2.75 -34.53 -11.72
N ILE A 60 1.82 -34.81 -12.64
CA ILE A 60 2.09 -35.30 -13.99
C ILE A 60 1.23 -34.51 -14.97
N THR A 61 1.85 -34.01 -16.05
CA THR A 61 1.17 -33.29 -17.13
C THR A 61 1.18 -34.12 -18.42
N ILE A 62 0.01 -34.26 -19.04
CA ILE A 62 -0.21 -35.07 -20.24
C ILE A 62 -0.77 -34.19 -21.34
N ARG A 63 -0.15 -34.22 -22.51
CA ARG A 63 -0.66 -33.54 -23.70
C ARG A 63 -1.51 -34.49 -24.52
N ALA A 64 -2.80 -34.22 -24.61
CA ALA A 64 -3.73 -34.98 -25.44
C ALA A 64 -3.58 -34.65 -26.93
N ALA A 65 -4.08 -35.52 -27.80
CA ALA A 65 -3.98 -35.36 -29.26
C ALA A 65 -4.66 -34.08 -29.80
N ASN A 66 -5.65 -33.54 -29.09
CA ASN A 66 -6.30 -32.29 -29.44
C ASN A 66 -5.52 -31.04 -28.98
N GLY A 67 -4.38 -31.21 -28.31
CA GLY A 67 -3.52 -30.15 -27.78
C GLY A 67 -3.82 -29.75 -26.34
N ALA A 68 -4.76 -30.40 -25.64
CA ALA A 68 -5.07 -30.07 -24.25
C ALA A 68 -3.95 -30.57 -23.33
N GLU A 69 -3.48 -29.71 -22.42
CA GLU A 69 -2.46 -30.06 -21.43
C GLU A 69 -3.12 -30.35 -20.08
N VAL A 70 -3.28 -31.64 -19.78
CA VAL A 70 -3.95 -32.14 -18.58
C VAL A 70 -2.94 -32.30 -17.46
N LEU A 71 -3.01 -31.43 -16.44
CA LEU A 71 -2.21 -31.51 -15.23
C LEU A 71 -3.00 -32.25 -14.14
N VAL A 72 -2.45 -33.36 -13.64
CA VAL A 72 -2.97 -34.02 -12.44
C VAL A 72 -2.00 -33.81 -11.30
N HIS A 73 -2.46 -33.20 -10.21
CA HIS A 73 -1.65 -32.85 -9.06
C HIS A 73 -2.16 -33.58 -7.81
N VAL A 74 -1.41 -34.58 -7.33
CA VAL A 74 -1.85 -35.41 -6.19
C VAL A 74 -1.59 -34.67 -4.88
N GLY A 75 -2.67 -34.34 -4.15
CA GLY A 75 -2.65 -33.64 -2.87
C GLY A 75 -2.22 -32.18 -2.93
N ILE A 76 -2.41 -31.46 -1.83
CA ILE A 76 -2.04 -30.05 -1.63
C ILE A 76 -0.83 -29.96 -0.70
N ASP A 77 0.13 -29.09 -1.04
CA ASP A 77 1.45 -28.96 -0.39
C ASP A 77 2.34 -30.21 -0.45
N THR A 78 2.05 -31.15 -1.36
CA THR A 78 2.84 -32.39 -1.55
C THR A 78 4.24 -32.15 -2.14
N VAL A 79 4.55 -30.92 -2.56
CA VAL A 79 5.92 -30.47 -2.88
C VAL A 79 6.85 -30.61 -1.67
N ALA A 80 6.33 -30.38 -0.44
CA ALA A 80 7.12 -30.45 0.79
C ALA A 80 7.58 -31.87 1.15
N LEU A 81 6.93 -32.89 0.58
CA LEU A 81 7.27 -34.31 0.81
C LEU A 81 8.55 -34.75 0.07
N GLN A 82 9.12 -33.92 -0.79
CA GLN A 82 10.35 -34.22 -1.55
C GLN A 82 10.31 -35.56 -2.33
N GLY A 83 9.13 -36.02 -2.74
CA GLY A 83 8.93 -37.30 -3.43
C GLY A 83 8.72 -38.50 -2.53
N GLU A 84 8.77 -38.34 -1.21
CA GLU A 84 8.44 -39.43 -0.28
C GLU A 84 6.97 -39.82 -0.37
N GLY A 85 6.71 -41.13 -0.51
CA GLY A 85 5.36 -41.67 -0.63
C GLY A 85 4.81 -41.74 -2.05
N PHE A 86 5.58 -41.33 -3.07
CA PHE A 86 5.23 -41.43 -4.48
C PHE A 86 6.14 -42.41 -5.23
N GLN A 87 5.58 -43.15 -6.17
CA GLN A 87 6.30 -44.00 -7.11
C GLN A 87 5.70 -43.80 -8.50
N VAL A 88 6.47 -43.20 -9.40
CA VAL A 88 6.05 -42.97 -10.80
C VAL A 88 6.39 -44.19 -11.66
N HIS A 89 5.47 -44.59 -12.54
CA HIS A 89 5.57 -45.76 -13.42
C HIS A 89 5.73 -45.39 -14.91
N VAL A 90 5.87 -44.09 -15.20
CA VAL A 90 5.98 -43.53 -16.55
C VAL A 90 7.15 -42.54 -16.66
N GLU A 91 7.65 -42.36 -17.88
CA GLU A 91 8.74 -41.41 -18.18
C GLU A 91 8.24 -40.21 -19.00
N CYS A 92 8.94 -39.09 -18.89
CA CYS A 92 8.66 -37.92 -19.73
C CYS A 92 8.95 -38.27 -21.21
N GLY A 93 8.02 -37.93 -22.11
CA GLY A 93 8.02 -38.31 -23.52
C GLY A 93 7.32 -39.65 -23.81
N GLN A 94 6.87 -40.39 -22.79
CA GLN A 94 6.13 -41.63 -22.98
C GLN A 94 4.69 -41.37 -23.44
N ARG A 95 4.23 -42.11 -24.45
CA ARG A 95 2.81 -42.14 -24.83
C ARG A 95 2.03 -43.07 -23.88
N VAL A 96 0.91 -42.57 -23.38
CA VAL A 96 0.03 -43.25 -22.43
C VAL A 96 -1.39 -43.36 -22.97
N GLN A 97 -2.06 -44.46 -22.64
CA GLN A 97 -3.48 -44.67 -22.93
C GLN A 97 -4.34 -44.29 -21.74
N ALA A 98 -5.57 -43.83 -21.98
CA ALA A 98 -6.54 -43.56 -20.92
C ALA A 98 -6.73 -44.80 -20.03
N GLY A 99 -6.67 -44.60 -18.70
CA GLY A 99 -6.74 -45.68 -17.71
C GLY A 99 -5.40 -46.38 -17.40
N GLN A 100 -4.33 -46.10 -18.16
CA GLN A 100 -2.99 -46.63 -17.88
C GLN A 100 -2.45 -46.07 -16.55
N ARG A 101 -1.79 -46.91 -15.75
CA ARG A 101 -1.17 -46.50 -14.49
C ARG A 101 -0.02 -45.51 -14.72
N LEU A 102 -0.06 -44.37 -14.03
CA LEU A 102 0.94 -43.30 -14.11
C LEU A 102 1.82 -43.24 -12.87
N SER A 103 1.22 -43.26 -11.68
CA SER A 103 1.94 -43.27 -10.41
C SER A 103 1.14 -44.03 -9.34
N SER A 104 1.81 -44.49 -8.31
CA SER A 104 1.17 -44.96 -7.09
C SER A 104 1.72 -44.22 -5.89
N PHE A 105 0.86 -43.98 -4.90
CA PHE A 105 1.20 -43.26 -3.70
C PHE A 105 0.51 -43.86 -2.47
N ASP A 106 1.16 -43.75 -1.33
CA ASP A 106 0.63 -44.21 -0.05
C ASP A 106 -0.21 -43.10 0.59
N LEU A 107 -1.54 -43.29 0.63
CA LEU A 107 -2.50 -42.31 1.14
C LEU A 107 -2.18 -41.90 2.58
N ASP A 108 -1.85 -42.84 3.45
CA ASP A 108 -1.57 -42.57 4.87
C ASP A 108 -0.28 -41.79 5.03
N ARG A 109 0.75 -42.11 4.23
CA ARG A 109 2.04 -41.42 4.27
C ARG A 109 1.94 -40.01 3.68
N VAL A 110 1.23 -39.84 2.57
CA VAL A 110 1.04 -38.55 1.93
C VAL A 110 0.17 -37.64 2.82
N MET A 111 -0.92 -38.15 3.41
CA MET A 111 -1.79 -37.35 4.29
C MET A 111 -1.08 -36.80 5.53
N ARG A 112 -0.06 -37.50 6.06
CA ARG A 112 0.69 -37.02 7.23
C ARG A 112 1.54 -35.78 6.97
N GLY A 113 1.90 -35.51 5.72
CA GLY A 113 2.72 -34.34 5.35
C GLY A 113 2.11 -33.44 4.28
N ALA A 114 0.94 -33.79 3.74
CA ALA A 114 0.15 -32.95 2.85
C ALA A 114 -0.92 -32.20 3.64
N LYS A 115 -1.27 -30.99 3.20
CA LYS A 115 -2.38 -30.22 3.78
C LYS A 115 -3.74 -30.85 3.47
N SER A 116 -3.85 -31.53 2.33
CA SER A 116 -5.03 -32.27 1.89
C SER A 116 -4.62 -33.30 0.83
N LEU A 117 -5.37 -34.40 0.72
CA LEU A 117 -5.21 -35.38 -0.36
C LEU A 117 -5.99 -35.01 -1.62
N ILE A 118 -6.82 -33.97 -1.57
CA ILE A 118 -7.59 -33.50 -2.71
C ILE A 118 -6.64 -33.28 -3.90
N THR A 119 -6.97 -33.92 -5.01
CA THR A 119 -6.18 -34.02 -6.23
C THR A 119 -6.82 -33.20 -7.34
N PRO A 120 -6.29 -32.00 -7.66
CA PRO A 120 -6.72 -31.25 -8.82
C PRO A 120 -6.40 -31.96 -10.15
N VAL A 121 -7.38 -31.98 -11.05
CA VAL A 121 -7.27 -32.41 -12.45
C VAL A 121 -7.63 -31.20 -13.33
N LEU A 122 -6.61 -30.60 -13.95
CA LEU A 122 -6.69 -29.28 -14.58
C LEU A 122 -6.33 -29.33 -16.06
N ILE A 123 -6.84 -28.38 -16.82
CA ILE A 123 -6.35 -28.05 -18.15
C ILE A 123 -5.50 -26.78 -18.06
N ALA A 124 -4.18 -26.93 -18.18
CA ALA A 124 -3.22 -25.84 -18.04
C ALA A 124 -3.40 -24.75 -19.12
N ASN A 125 -3.89 -25.13 -20.30
CA ASN A 125 -4.25 -24.24 -21.39
C ASN A 125 -5.78 -24.07 -21.55
N ALA A 126 -6.51 -23.95 -20.43
CA ALA A 126 -7.98 -23.88 -20.41
C ALA A 126 -8.59 -22.78 -21.30
N HIS A 127 -7.87 -21.69 -21.58
CA HIS A 127 -8.31 -20.60 -22.47
C HIS A 127 -8.57 -21.05 -23.92
N ALA A 128 -8.00 -22.17 -24.35
CA ALA A 128 -8.20 -22.73 -25.70
C ALA A 128 -9.41 -23.68 -25.79
N TYR A 129 -10.09 -23.97 -24.67
CA TYR A 129 -11.15 -24.97 -24.62
C TYR A 129 -12.41 -24.47 -23.91
N ARG A 130 -13.58 -24.86 -24.43
CA ARG A 130 -14.87 -24.75 -23.76
C ARG A 130 -15.19 -26.07 -23.05
N PHE A 131 -15.68 -25.97 -21.82
CA PHE A 131 -16.09 -27.10 -20.98
C PHE A 131 -17.60 -27.29 -21.07
N GLU A 132 -18.07 -28.52 -21.26
CA GLU A 132 -19.50 -28.83 -21.24
C GLU A 132 -19.80 -29.88 -20.16
N SER A 133 -20.91 -29.68 -19.45
CA SER A 133 -21.47 -30.57 -18.42
C SER A 133 -20.50 -31.03 -17.32
N ARG A 134 -20.50 -30.31 -16.19
CA ARG A 134 -19.81 -30.72 -14.95
C ARG A 134 -20.84 -31.28 -13.95
N VAL A 135 -21.06 -32.59 -13.93
CA VAL A 135 -21.83 -33.21 -12.84
C VAL A 135 -20.87 -33.42 -11.66
N LEU A 136 -20.79 -32.40 -10.81
CA LEU A 136 -19.94 -32.34 -9.62
C LEU A 136 -20.67 -32.88 -8.38
N ASN A 137 -19.95 -33.03 -7.28
CA ASN A 137 -20.45 -33.48 -5.97
C ASN A 137 -21.04 -34.90 -6.02
N ARG A 138 -20.26 -35.84 -6.57
CA ARG A 138 -20.61 -37.26 -6.67
C ARG A 138 -19.40 -38.15 -6.46
N ALA A 139 -19.64 -39.41 -6.10
CA ALA A 139 -18.60 -40.44 -6.15
C ALA A 139 -18.23 -40.76 -7.62
N VAL A 140 -16.94 -40.97 -7.86
CA VAL A 140 -16.38 -41.38 -9.15
C VAL A 140 -15.44 -42.57 -8.94
N SER A 141 -15.49 -43.52 -9.84
CA SER A 141 -14.47 -44.57 -9.99
C SER A 141 -13.46 -44.19 -11.06
N ALA A 142 -12.23 -44.67 -10.94
CA ALA A 142 -11.21 -44.45 -11.95
C ALA A 142 -11.69 -44.96 -13.32
N GLY A 143 -11.66 -44.10 -14.34
CA GLY A 143 -12.24 -44.36 -15.67
C GLY A 143 -13.61 -43.73 -15.92
N ASP A 144 -14.31 -43.20 -14.90
CA ASP A 144 -15.57 -42.48 -15.08
C ASP A 144 -15.38 -41.15 -15.81
N ALA A 145 -16.32 -40.74 -16.66
CA ALA A 145 -16.23 -39.45 -17.34
C ALA A 145 -16.30 -38.27 -16.33
N LEU A 146 -15.31 -37.38 -16.38
CA LEU A 146 -15.24 -36.16 -15.55
C LEU A 146 -15.81 -34.95 -16.27
N LEU A 147 -15.28 -34.64 -17.46
CA LEU A 147 -15.59 -33.42 -18.20
C LEU A 147 -15.31 -33.57 -19.69
N ASP A 148 -16.10 -32.86 -20.49
CA ASP A 148 -15.97 -32.80 -21.93
C ASP A 148 -15.34 -31.46 -22.38
N LEU A 149 -14.32 -31.55 -23.23
CA LEU A 149 -13.54 -30.44 -23.75
C LEU A 149 -13.76 -30.25 -25.24
N PHE A 150 -14.05 -29.01 -25.64
CA PHE A 150 -14.21 -28.60 -27.03
C PHE A 150 -13.22 -27.48 -27.36
N PRO A 151 -12.36 -27.63 -28.39
CA PRO A 151 -11.47 -26.55 -28.78
C PRO A 151 -12.27 -25.33 -29.25
N ILE A 152 -11.86 -24.14 -28.81
CA ILE A 152 -12.43 -22.87 -29.25
C ILE A 152 -11.76 -22.54 -30.58
N GLU A 153 -12.44 -22.76 -31.70
CA GLU A 153 -11.95 -22.33 -33.01
C GLU A 153 -11.80 -20.80 -33.00
N ALA A 154 -10.61 -20.33 -33.38
CA ALA A 154 -10.31 -18.92 -33.57
C ALA A 154 -11.17 -18.38 -34.73
N ARG A 155 -12.38 -17.91 -34.42
CA ARG A 155 -13.16 -17.13 -35.37
C ARG A 155 -12.61 -15.71 -35.42
N GLU A 156 -12.15 -15.35 -36.62
CA GLU A 156 -11.91 -13.99 -37.07
C GLU A 156 -13.01 -13.04 -36.60
N LYS A 157 -12.58 -11.81 -36.29
CA LYS A 157 -13.41 -10.63 -35.98
C LYS A 157 -14.67 -10.59 -36.86
N ALA A 158 -15.77 -11.09 -36.31
CA ALA A 158 -17.11 -10.83 -36.80
C ALA A 158 -17.82 -10.01 -35.72
N THR A 159 -18.16 -8.77 -36.09
CA THR A 159 -19.20 -7.96 -35.47
C THR A 159 -20.44 -8.81 -35.20
N VAL A 160 -20.76 -9.03 -33.93
CA VAL A 160 -22.02 -9.64 -33.51
C VAL A 160 -22.71 -8.67 -32.55
N GLU A 161 -23.91 -8.25 -32.95
CA GLU A 161 -24.87 -7.53 -32.12
C GLU A 161 -25.17 -8.34 -30.83
N PRO A 162 -25.33 -7.69 -29.67
CA PRO A 162 -25.41 -8.39 -28.40
C PRO A 162 -26.78 -9.05 -28.22
N SER A 163 -26.83 -10.38 -28.32
CA SER A 163 -27.89 -11.17 -27.70
C SER A 163 -27.63 -11.30 -26.20
N ALA A 164 -28.25 -10.40 -25.43
CA ALA A 164 -28.60 -10.51 -24.01
C ALA A 164 -27.63 -11.28 -23.09
N THR A 165 -26.40 -10.79 -22.94
CA THR A 165 -25.68 -10.94 -21.66
C THR A 165 -26.41 -10.08 -20.64
N VAL A 166 -26.77 -10.64 -19.48
CA VAL A 166 -27.32 -9.86 -18.37
C VAL A 166 -26.28 -8.78 -18.02
N SER A 167 -26.57 -7.55 -18.45
CA SER A 167 -25.76 -6.37 -18.22
C SER A 167 -26.59 -5.47 -17.34
N VAL A 168 -26.05 -5.17 -16.16
CA VAL A 168 -26.73 -4.33 -15.19
C VAL A 168 -25.99 -3.02 -15.18
N ARG A 169 -26.74 -1.94 -15.38
CA ARG A 169 -26.21 -0.59 -15.39
C ARG A 169 -26.89 0.21 -14.29
N CYS A 170 -26.09 0.90 -13.49
CA CYS A 170 -26.61 1.85 -12.51
C CYS A 170 -25.89 3.18 -12.63
N GLU A 171 -26.61 4.25 -12.33
CA GLU A 171 -26.06 5.59 -12.19
C GLU A 171 -25.97 5.91 -10.71
N LEU A 172 -24.84 6.50 -10.32
CA LEU A 172 -24.60 6.90 -8.94
C LEU A 172 -23.86 8.22 -8.89
N VAL A 173 -24.12 8.97 -7.83
CA VAL A 173 -23.41 10.22 -7.54
C VAL A 173 -22.24 9.91 -6.64
N VAL A 174 -21.04 10.33 -7.04
CA VAL A 174 -19.83 10.12 -6.24
C VAL A 174 -19.85 11.07 -5.05
N HIS A 175 -20.01 10.54 -3.83
CA HIS A 175 -20.07 11.37 -2.62
C HIS A 175 -18.72 11.59 -1.92
N HIS A 176 -17.65 10.99 -2.45
CA HIS A 176 -16.28 11.22 -1.98
C HIS A 176 -15.89 12.69 -2.13
N ALA A 177 -15.38 13.30 -1.06
CA ALA A 177 -15.09 14.75 -0.97
C ALA A 177 -14.17 15.27 -2.07
N HIS A 178 -13.40 14.37 -2.67
CA HIS A 178 -12.35 14.66 -3.63
C HIS A 178 -12.47 13.81 -4.90
N GLY A 179 -13.62 13.16 -5.13
CA GLY A 179 -13.84 12.30 -6.29
C GLY A 179 -13.21 10.90 -6.17
N LEU A 180 -13.07 10.20 -7.30
CA LEU A 180 -12.55 8.83 -7.38
C LEU A 180 -11.02 8.82 -7.53
N HIS A 181 -10.33 9.16 -6.43
CA HIS A 181 -8.87 9.11 -6.33
C HIS A 181 -8.37 7.74 -5.81
N ALA A 182 -7.06 7.61 -5.56
CA ALA A 182 -6.36 6.35 -5.28
C ALA A 182 -7.05 5.41 -4.26
N ARG A 183 -7.50 5.91 -3.11
CA ARG A 183 -8.08 5.09 -2.03
C ARG A 183 -9.50 4.61 -2.35
N PRO A 184 -10.47 5.46 -2.76
CA PRO A 184 -11.75 4.98 -3.29
C PRO A 184 -11.59 4.03 -4.49
N ALA A 185 -10.67 4.32 -5.40
CA ALA A 185 -10.39 3.46 -6.56
C ALA A 185 -9.81 2.10 -6.13
N ALA A 186 -8.87 2.08 -5.18
CA ALA A 186 -8.31 0.86 -4.59
C ALA A 186 -9.34 0.04 -3.80
N LEU A 187 -10.25 0.70 -3.07
CA LEU A 187 -11.35 0.02 -2.37
C LEU A 187 -12.31 -0.66 -3.35
N VAL A 188 -12.61 0.01 -4.46
CA VAL A 188 -13.43 -0.56 -5.54
C VAL A 188 -12.70 -1.75 -6.19
N ALA A 189 -11.42 -1.59 -6.54
CA ALA A 189 -10.62 -2.67 -7.11
C ALA A 189 -10.51 -3.87 -6.14
N ALA A 190 -10.27 -3.60 -4.86
CA ALA A 190 -10.19 -4.61 -3.80
C ALA A 190 -11.50 -5.38 -3.62
N ALA A 191 -12.64 -4.70 -3.66
CA ALA A 191 -13.96 -5.32 -3.54
C ALA A 191 -14.29 -6.23 -4.75
N LEU A 192 -13.67 -5.97 -5.90
CA LEU A 192 -13.87 -6.71 -7.14
C LEU A 192 -12.86 -7.86 -7.35
N ARG A 193 -11.87 -8.04 -6.46
CA ARG A 193 -10.85 -9.11 -6.58
C ARG A 193 -11.46 -10.53 -6.59
N ASN A 194 -12.53 -10.75 -5.81
CA ASN A 194 -13.17 -12.07 -5.67
C ASN A 194 -14.46 -12.22 -6.48
N VAL A 195 -14.71 -11.31 -7.44
CA VAL A 195 -15.95 -11.28 -8.22
C VAL A 195 -15.63 -11.49 -9.69
N SER A 196 -16.26 -12.47 -10.33
CA SER A 196 -15.94 -12.82 -11.73
C SER A 196 -16.52 -11.86 -12.77
N ALA A 197 -17.48 -11.01 -12.40
CA ALA A 197 -18.11 -10.04 -13.31
C ALA A 197 -17.15 -8.92 -13.75
N GLU A 198 -17.18 -8.56 -15.03
CA GLU A 198 -16.46 -7.39 -15.55
C GLU A 198 -17.23 -6.13 -15.15
N VAL A 199 -16.56 -5.16 -14.53
CA VAL A 199 -17.18 -3.90 -14.09
C VAL A 199 -16.44 -2.73 -14.72
N ARG A 200 -17.20 -1.84 -15.36
CA ARG A 200 -16.68 -0.62 -16.00
C ARG A 200 -17.29 0.63 -15.39
N VAL A 201 -16.45 1.64 -15.22
CA VAL A 201 -16.84 2.99 -14.80
C VAL A 201 -16.84 3.91 -16.01
N TYR A 202 -17.94 4.62 -16.24
CA TYR A 202 -18.09 5.59 -17.32
C TYR A 202 -18.22 7.00 -16.76
N ALA A 203 -17.32 7.89 -17.19
CA ALA A 203 -17.34 9.30 -16.84
C ALA A 203 -16.67 10.16 -17.93
N HIS A 204 -17.19 11.38 -18.15
CA HIS A 204 -16.68 12.34 -19.15
C HIS A 204 -16.49 11.74 -20.56
N GLY A 205 -17.38 10.85 -21.00
CA GLY A 205 -17.30 10.20 -22.31
C GLY A 205 -16.17 9.16 -22.43
N ARG A 206 -15.49 8.83 -21.33
CA ARG A 206 -14.43 7.82 -21.24
C ARG A 206 -14.88 6.67 -20.33
N SER A 207 -14.28 5.49 -20.52
CA SER A 207 -14.55 4.30 -19.71
C SER A 207 -13.27 3.76 -19.10
N ALA A 208 -13.32 3.29 -17.86
CA ALA A 208 -12.21 2.62 -17.19
C ALA A 208 -12.64 1.27 -16.60
N ASN A 209 -11.69 0.33 -16.54
CA ASN A 209 -11.83 -0.93 -15.82
C ASN A 209 -11.90 -0.64 -14.32
N ALA A 210 -12.98 -1.03 -13.64
CA ALA A 210 -13.15 -0.78 -12.21
C ALA A 210 -12.18 -1.61 -11.33
N ARG A 211 -11.56 -2.66 -11.88
CA ARG A 211 -10.50 -3.43 -11.21
C ARG A 211 -9.12 -2.76 -11.26
N SER A 212 -8.93 -1.76 -12.11
CA SER A 212 -7.70 -0.97 -12.15
C SER A 212 -7.91 0.34 -11.42
N ALA A 213 -7.26 0.48 -10.27
CA ALA A 213 -7.27 1.72 -9.52
C ALA A 213 -6.66 2.86 -10.37
N VAL A 214 -5.64 2.56 -11.17
CA VAL A 214 -4.96 3.54 -12.04
C VAL A 214 -5.88 4.06 -13.15
N SER A 215 -6.62 3.18 -13.82
CA SER A 215 -7.53 3.58 -14.90
C SER A 215 -8.75 4.33 -14.38
N VAL A 216 -9.29 3.95 -13.21
CA VAL A 216 -10.38 4.69 -12.56
C VAL A 216 -9.94 6.11 -12.20
N MET A 217 -8.74 6.28 -11.64
CA MET A 217 -8.18 7.62 -11.38
C MET A 217 -8.01 8.44 -12.67
N GLY A 218 -7.61 7.81 -13.78
CA GLY A 218 -7.43 8.46 -15.08
C GLY A 218 -8.72 9.07 -15.67
N LEU A 219 -9.90 8.70 -15.16
CA LEU A 219 -11.16 9.33 -15.52
C LEU A 219 -11.31 10.74 -14.95
N GLY A 220 -10.61 11.09 -13.86
CA GLY A 220 -10.62 12.43 -13.28
C GLY A 220 -11.96 12.83 -12.63
N ILE A 221 -12.75 11.85 -12.20
CA ILE A 221 -14.10 12.04 -11.65
C ILE A 221 -14.03 12.84 -10.34
N ARG A 222 -14.82 13.91 -10.24
CA ARG A 222 -14.87 14.81 -9.08
C ARG A 222 -15.99 14.47 -8.11
N ALA A 223 -15.94 15.09 -6.93
CA ALA A 223 -17.01 14.99 -5.94
C ALA A 223 -18.34 15.52 -6.53
N ARG A 224 -19.42 14.80 -6.25
CA ARG A 224 -20.81 15.07 -6.70
C ARG A 224 -21.04 14.93 -8.20
N GLU A 225 -20.12 14.32 -8.94
CA GLU A 225 -20.36 13.97 -10.34
C GLU A 225 -21.16 12.67 -10.44
N THR A 226 -22.02 12.61 -11.45
CA THR A 226 -22.80 11.41 -11.76
C THR A 226 -21.97 10.54 -12.68
N ILE A 227 -21.79 9.28 -12.29
CA ILE A 227 -21.08 8.27 -13.08
C ILE A 227 -22.01 7.10 -13.36
N ALA A 228 -21.75 6.40 -14.47
CA ALA A 228 -22.44 5.16 -14.77
C ALA A 228 -21.50 3.98 -14.51
N LEU A 229 -21.99 2.98 -13.77
CA LEU A 229 -21.37 1.68 -13.64
C LEU A 229 -22.08 0.68 -14.55
N GLU A 230 -21.31 -0.15 -15.22
CA GLU A 230 -21.82 -1.29 -15.98
C GLU A 230 -21.13 -2.56 -15.50
N ALA A 231 -21.91 -3.55 -15.07
CA ALA A 231 -21.41 -4.88 -14.72
C ALA A 231 -21.93 -5.92 -15.72
N ARG A 232 -21.04 -6.79 -16.19
CA ARG A 232 -21.33 -7.88 -17.15
C ARG A 232 -20.82 -9.21 -16.60
N GLY A 233 -21.71 -10.20 -16.44
CA GLY A 233 -21.34 -11.54 -15.99
C GLY A 233 -22.36 -12.18 -15.03
N LEU A 234 -22.08 -13.41 -14.61
CA LEU A 234 -22.99 -14.23 -13.76
C LEU A 234 -23.26 -13.62 -12.38
N ASP A 235 -22.35 -12.80 -11.85
CA ASP A 235 -22.46 -12.11 -10.56
C ASP A 235 -22.61 -10.57 -10.70
N ALA A 236 -23.14 -10.08 -11.84
CA ALA A 236 -23.24 -8.64 -12.14
C ALA A 236 -24.00 -7.84 -11.06
N ASP A 237 -25.08 -8.38 -10.50
CA ASP A 237 -25.84 -7.74 -9.43
C ASP A 237 -25.06 -7.67 -8.11
N LYS A 238 -24.32 -8.74 -7.76
CA LYS A 238 -23.48 -8.77 -6.56
C LYS A 238 -22.31 -7.80 -6.67
N ALA A 239 -21.69 -7.71 -7.86
CA ALA A 239 -20.63 -6.75 -8.15
C ALA A 239 -21.10 -5.31 -7.91
N LEU A 240 -22.26 -4.92 -8.46
CA LEU A 240 -22.79 -3.58 -8.28
C LEU A 240 -23.23 -3.32 -6.83
N ALA A 241 -23.77 -4.33 -6.14
CA ALA A 241 -24.14 -4.22 -4.72
C ALA A 241 -22.93 -4.03 -3.79
N LEU A 242 -21.75 -4.54 -4.17
CA LEU A 242 -20.49 -4.31 -3.42
C LEU A 242 -19.87 -2.93 -3.73
N VAL A 243 -19.93 -2.49 -4.98
CA VAL A 243 -19.28 -1.26 -5.45
C VAL A 243 -20.11 -0.01 -5.16
N ALA A 244 -21.44 -0.07 -5.30
CA ALA A 244 -22.32 1.09 -5.12
C ALA A 244 -22.25 1.73 -3.72
N PRO A 245 -22.18 0.98 -2.60
CA PRO A 245 -22.00 1.55 -1.27
C PRO A 245 -20.61 2.19 -1.07
N LEU A 246 -19.56 1.58 -1.65
CA LEU A 246 -18.18 2.09 -1.58
C LEU A 246 -18.02 3.43 -2.31
N LEU A 247 -18.79 3.63 -3.38
CA LEU A 247 -18.83 4.89 -4.12
C LEU A 247 -19.87 5.89 -3.57
N GLY A 248 -20.91 5.38 -2.92
CA GLY A 248 -22.08 6.12 -2.41
C GLY A 248 -21.93 6.68 -0.99
N GLY A 249 -21.03 6.15 -0.15
CA GLY A 249 -20.75 6.82 1.13
C GLY A 249 -19.93 6.04 2.16
N ALA A 250 -18.69 6.50 2.37
CA ALA A 250 -18.01 6.59 3.65
C ALA A 250 -16.85 7.59 3.49
N GLN A 251 -16.82 8.67 4.29
CA GLN A 251 -15.78 9.68 4.18
C GLN A 251 -14.57 9.31 5.05
N GLU A 252 -13.47 8.98 4.40
CA GLU A 252 -12.12 9.20 4.93
C GLU A 252 -11.71 10.65 4.66
N ARG A 253 -11.06 11.28 5.64
CA ARG A 253 -10.51 12.63 5.51
C ARG A 253 -9.02 12.59 5.24
N THR A 254 -8.57 13.54 4.44
CA THR A 254 -7.20 14.06 4.48
C THR A 254 -7.21 15.59 4.64
N PRO A 255 -6.10 16.18 5.11
CA PRO A 255 -6.02 17.55 5.61
C PRO A 255 -6.15 18.63 4.53
N ALA A 256 -6.53 19.84 4.96
CA ALA A 256 -6.61 21.02 4.12
C ALA A 256 -5.22 21.44 3.58
N PRO A 257 -5.10 21.81 2.28
CA PRO A 257 -3.91 22.49 1.80
C PRO A 257 -3.91 23.93 2.34
N CYS A 258 -2.97 24.21 3.25
CA CYS A 258 -2.66 25.59 3.61
C CYS A 258 -1.83 26.18 2.45
N ALA A 259 -2.27 27.32 1.94
CA ALA A 259 -1.64 28.00 0.82
C ALA A 259 -0.14 28.21 1.07
N ALA A 260 0.68 27.68 0.18
CA ALA A 260 2.11 27.97 0.14
C ALA A 260 2.28 29.45 -0.21
N ALA A 261 2.71 30.26 0.76
CA ALA A 261 3.15 31.62 0.50
C ALA A 261 4.45 31.56 -0.31
N GLN A 262 4.39 31.93 -1.58
CA GLN A 262 5.58 32.21 -2.38
C GLN A 262 6.21 33.51 -1.87
N SER A 263 7.31 33.38 -1.14
CA SER A 263 8.20 34.49 -0.82
C SER A 263 9.53 34.27 -1.55
N SER A 264 9.60 34.68 -2.82
CA SER A 264 10.87 34.84 -3.51
C SER A 264 11.36 36.27 -3.32
N LYS A 265 12.12 36.52 -2.24
CA LYS A 265 13.06 37.64 -2.19
C LYS A 265 14.44 37.07 -2.46
N GLN A 266 14.94 37.32 -3.67
CA GLN A 266 16.36 37.15 -3.99
C GLN A 266 17.16 38.09 -3.10
N VAL A 267 17.88 37.52 -2.13
CA VAL A 267 18.93 38.20 -1.38
C VAL A 267 20.18 37.32 -1.48
N ALA A 268 21.13 37.81 -2.28
CA ALA A 268 22.48 37.31 -2.51
C ALA A 268 22.62 35.83 -2.93
N GLU A 269 23.40 35.57 -3.99
CA GLU A 269 23.68 34.27 -4.61
C GLU A 269 24.20 33.14 -3.67
N LYS A 270 24.32 33.39 -2.35
CA LYS A 270 24.86 32.46 -1.34
C LYS A 270 23.82 31.84 -0.39
N ILE A 271 22.58 32.35 -0.33
CA ILE A 271 21.56 31.88 0.63
C ILE A 271 20.28 31.48 -0.10
N LEU A 272 19.89 30.22 0.06
CA LEU A 272 18.61 29.67 -0.40
C LEU A 272 17.58 29.72 0.73
N THR A 273 16.33 29.97 0.38
CA THR A 273 15.20 30.03 1.32
C THR A 273 14.25 28.88 1.04
N GLY A 274 13.78 28.22 2.11
CA GLY A 274 12.86 27.09 2.03
C GLY A 274 11.88 27.08 3.19
N VAL A 275 10.93 26.14 3.15
CA VAL A 275 9.96 25.91 4.20
C VAL A 275 10.54 24.96 5.24
N VAL A 276 10.41 25.33 6.52
CA VAL A 276 10.85 24.51 7.64
C VAL A 276 9.98 23.27 7.76
N ALA A 277 10.60 22.10 7.60
CA ALA A 277 9.96 20.80 7.77
C ALA A 277 10.30 20.17 9.12
N SER A 278 11.58 20.24 9.53
CA SER A 278 12.04 19.80 10.85
C SER A 278 13.05 20.80 11.38
N ARG A 279 12.83 21.29 12.61
CA ARG A 279 13.65 22.35 13.18
C ARG A 279 15.03 21.86 13.59
N GLY A 280 15.99 22.78 13.54
CA GLY A 280 17.34 22.57 14.03
C GLY A 280 18.36 23.12 13.05
N ILE A 281 19.64 22.94 13.41
CA ILE A 281 20.75 23.49 12.64
C ILE A 281 21.76 22.38 12.39
N ALA A 282 22.15 22.24 11.14
CA ALA A 282 23.10 21.24 10.71
C ALA A 282 24.22 21.87 9.87
N LEU A 283 25.42 21.34 10.06
CA LEU A 283 26.58 21.62 9.23
C LEU A 283 27.01 20.31 8.61
N GLY A 284 27.19 20.30 7.29
CA GLY A 284 27.57 19.07 6.61
C GLY A 284 27.88 19.25 5.14
N ARG A 285 28.20 18.15 4.47
CA ARG A 285 28.57 18.15 3.05
C ARG A 285 27.38 17.85 2.16
N ALA A 286 27.18 18.68 1.14
CA ALA A 286 26.18 18.51 0.11
C ALA A 286 26.31 17.12 -0.54
N THR A 287 25.32 16.27 -0.35
CA THR A 287 25.22 14.95 -1.00
C THR A 287 23.97 14.94 -1.85
N LEU A 288 24.13 14.97 -3.17
CA LEU A 288 23.02 15.17 -4.08
C LEU A 288 22.44 13.81 -4.50
N LEU A 289 21.23 13.49 -4.04
CA LEU A 289 20.51 12.27 -4.45
C LEU A 289 19.93 12.49 -5.85
N ARG A 290 20.67 12.05 -6.87
CA ARG A 290 20.20 12.07 -8.26
C ARG A 290 19.46 10.79 -8.57
N GLU A 291 18.40 10.92 -9.35
CA GLU A 291 17.75 9.79 -9.98
C GLU A 291 18.46 9.52 -11.30
N ASP A 292 19.33 8.51 -11.32
CA ASP A 292 19.88 8.03 -12.59
C ASP A 292 18.78 7.28 -13.34
N GLU A 293 18.61 7.61 -14.62
CA GLU A 293 17.69 6.86 -15.47
C GLU A 293 18.23 5.45 -15.66
N ILE A 294 17.47 4.46 -15.19
CA ILE A 294 17.84 3.05 -15.32
C ILE A 294 17.78 2.70 -16.81
N PRO A 295 18.88 2.29 -17.49
CA PRO A 295 18.80 1.90 -18.89
C PRO A 295 17.89 0.69 -19.06
N VAL A 296 17.16 0.61 -20.17
CA VAL A 296 16.27 -0.52 -20.45
C VAL A 296 16.44 -0.93 -21.89
N GLU A 297 16.75 -2.20 -22.12
CA GLU A 297 16.82 -2.77 -23.47
C GLU A 297 15.42 -2.91 -24.05
N GLU A 298 15.21 -2.52 -25.30
CA GLU A 298 13.86 -2.55 -25.90
C GLU A 298 13.46 -3.96 -26.37
N ALA A 299 14.41 -4.73 -26.92
CA ALA A 299 14.17 -6.08 -27.42
C ALA A 299 14.21 -7.09 -26.28
N GLY A 300 13.20 -7.97 -26.22
CA GLY A 300 13.13 -9.05 -25.23
C GLY A 300 13.80 -10.34 -25.72
N GLN A 301 14.12 -11.23 -24.77
CA GLN A 301 14.73 -12.54 -25.01
C GLN A 301 13.69 -13.66 -25.25
N GLY A 302 12.42 -13.28 -25.42
CA GLY A 302 11.30 -14.19 -25.72
C GLY A 302 10.17 -14.06 -24.71
N VAL A 303 8.92 -14.22 -25.19
CA VAL A 303 7.70 -13.93 -24.41
C VAL A 303 7.66 -14.69 -23.08
N PHE A 304 8.00 -15.98 -23.07
CA PHE A 304 7.96 -16.80 -21.85
C PHE A 304 8.99 -16.33 -20.81
N HIS A 305 10.21 -16.04 -21.25
CA HIS A 305 11.29 -15.58 -20.38
C HIS A 305 10.96 -14.21 -19.76
N GLU A 306 10.56 -13.25 -20.60
CA GLU A 306 10.25 -11.89 -20.15
C GLU A 306 9.01 -11.85 -19.24
N ASN A 307 7.99 -12.68 -19.50
CA ASN A 307 6.84 -12.79 -18.59
C ASN A 307 7.26 -13.31 -17.22
N ALA A 308 8.08 -14.36 -17.18
CA ALA A 308 8.58 -14.93 -15.93
C ALA A 308 9.46 -13.94 -15.15
N GLU A 309 10.34 -13.20 -15.84
CA GLU A 309 11.19 -12.19 -15.24
C GLU A 309 10.40 -11.01 -14.67
N LEU A 310 9.36 -10.54 -15.38
CA LEU A 310 8.48 -9.49 -14.89
C LEU A 310 7.73 -9.93 -13.62
N GLU A 311 7.17 -11.14 -13.61
CA GLU A 311 6.50 -11.68 -12.42
C GLU A 311 7.47 -11.87 -11.25
N ARG A 312 8.67 -12.39 -11.50
CA ARG A 312 9.73 -12.54 -10.49
C ARG A 312 10.08 -11.18 -9.87
N ALA A 313 10.30 -10.17 -10.70
CA ALA A 313 10.66 -8.83 -10.24
C ALA A 313 9.52 -8.17 -9.45
N ARG A 314 8.28 -8.26 -9.93
CA ARG A 314 7.10 -7.78 -9.21
C ARG A 314 6.93 -8.48 -7.87
N GLY A 315 7.08 -9.81 -7.83
CA GLY A 315 7.03 -10.61 -6.60
C GLY A 315 8.09 -10.19 -5.58
N ALA A 316 9.32 -9.92 -6.02
CA ALA A 316 10.40 -9.44 -5.16
C ALA A 316 10.09 -8.06 -4.56
N VAL A 317 9.61 -7.11 -5.37
CA VAL A 317 9.21 -5.77 -4.90
C VAL A 317 8.01 -5.86 -3.95
N ARG A 318 7.02 -6.71 -4.24
CA ARG A 318 5.87 -6.94 -3.36
C ARG A 318 6.30 -7.49 -2.00
N ALA A 319 7.18 -8.48 -1.97
CA ALA A 319 7.72 -9.03 -0.73
C ALA A 319 8.47 -7.96 0.09
N HIS A 320 9.25 -7.12 -0.58
CA HIS A 320 9.96 -6.01 0.05
C HIS A 320 8.99 -4.98 0.66
N LEU A 321 7.96 -4.55 -0.09
CA LEU A 321 6.94 -3.61 0.40
C LEU A 321 6.18 -4.18 1.62
N LEU A 322 5.83 -5.47 1.60
CA LEU A 322 5.18 -6.12 2.74
C LEU A 322 6.07 -6.16 3.99
N GLU A 323 7.38 -6.35 3.83
CA GLU A 323 8.32 -6.29 4.94
C GLU A 323 8.42 -4.87 5.52
N LEU A 324 8.49 -3.86 4.65
CA LEU A 324 8.48 -2.46 5.04
C LEU A 324 7.21 -2.09 5.79
N SER A 325 6.05 -2.59 5.34
CA SER A 325 4.76 -2.33 6.00
C SER A 325 4.73 -2.79 7.45
N LYS A 326 5.49 -3.83 7.81
CA LYS A 326 5.55 -4.34 9.19
C LYS A 326 6.35 -3.43 10.13
N ARG A 327 7.26 -2.62 9.59
CA ARG A 327 8.19 -1.76 10.35
C ARG A 327 7.77 -0.28 10.33
N ALA A 328 6.84 0.10 9.46
CA ALA A 328 6.41 1.48 9.27
C ALA A 328 5.41 1.96 10.35
N SER A 329 5.45 3.26 10.65
CA SER A 329 4.40 3.96 11.41
C SER A 329 3.10 4.05 10.60
N ASN A 330 1.98 4.42 11.25
CA ASN A 330 0.65 4.46 10.62
C ASN A 330 0.60 5.27 9.31
N VAL A 331 1.30 6.39 9.22
CA VAL A 331 1.34 7.23 8.00
C VAL A 331 2.18 6.56 6.89
N GLY A 332 3.30 5.92 7.24
CA GLY A 332 4.12 5.19 6.26
C GLY A 332 3.41 3.97 5.69
N ARG A 333 2.49 3.37 6.47
CA ARG A 333 1.70 2.22 6.05
C ARG A 333 0.72 2.55 4.93
N GLU A 334 0.04 3.70 4.98
CA GLU A 334 -0.90 4.12 3.91
C GLU A 334 -0.22 4.26 2.55
N VAL A 335 1.03 4.72 2.53
CA VAL A 335 1.82 4.88 1.31
C VAL A 335 2.24 3.52 0.75
N ILE A 336 2.66 2.61 1.62
CA ILE A 336 3.04 1.25 1.23
C ILE A 336 1.82 0.49 0.71
N GLU A 337 0.64 0.67 1.32
CA GLU A 337 -0.62 0.10 0.83
C GLU A 337 -0.97 0.62 -0.58
N ALA A 338 -0.77 1.91 -0.85
CA ALA A 338 -0.93 2.45 -2.21
C ALA A 338 0.07 1.84 -3.20
N HIS A 339 1.33 1.64 -2.79
CA HIS A 339 2.32 0.99 -3.65
C HIS A 339 1.98 -0.48 -3.95
N LEU A 340 1.48 -1.20 -2.95
CA LEU A 340 1.01 -2.58 -3.10
C LEU A 340 -0.19 -2.66 -4.06
N GLU A 341 -1.07 -1.66 -4.06
CA GLU A 341 -2.18 -1.64 -5.03
C GLU A 341 -1.69 -1.36 -6.45
N PHE A 342 -0.74 -0.45 -6.64
CA PHE A 342 -0.22 -0.12 -7.98
C PHE A 342 0.62 -1.26 -8.59
N ILE A 343 1.39 -2.00 -7.80
CA ILE A 343 2.16 -3.14 -8.34
C ILE A 343 1.26 -4.31 -8.75
N ASP A 344 0.07 -4.41 -8.16
CA ASP A 344 -0.95 -5.42 -8.43
C ASP A 344 -2.08 -4.89 -9.34
N ASP A 345 -1.93 -3.69 -9.93
CA ASP A 345 -2.93 -3.09 -10.81
C ASP A 345 -3.06 -3.85 -12.14
N VAL A 346 -4.28 -4.34 -12.39
CA VAL A 346 -4.57 -5.23 -13.53
C VAL A 346 -4.25 -4.59 -14.88
N ASP A 347 -4.59 -3.32 -15.09
CA ASP A 347 -4.38 -2.68 -16.40
C ASP A 347 -2.90 -2.36 -16.63
N LEU A 348 -2.12 -2.07 -15.58
CA LEU A 348 -0.67 -1.91 -15.69
C LEU A 348 0.00 -3.22 -16.13
N ILE A 349 -0.42 -4.33 -15.52
CA ILE A 349 0.10 -5.68 -15.77
C ILE A 349 -0.29 -6.15 -17.18
N GLU A 350 -1.56 -6.05 -17.56
CA GLU A 350 -2.05 -6.46 -18.87
C GLU A 350 -1.36 -5.68 -20.00
N ARG A 351 -1.17 -4.37 -19.84
CA ARG A 351 -0.43 -3.56 -20.82
C ARG A 351 1.03 -3.97 -20.93
N ALA A 352 1.69 -4.28 -19.81
CA ALA A 352 3.05 -4.77 -19.84
C ALA A 352 3.13 -6.12 -20.58
N PHE A 353 2.28 -7.09 -20.26
CA PHE A 353 2.25 -8.37 -20.95
C PHE A 353 1.90 -8.25 -22.44
N ALA A 354 1.02 -7.33 -22.82
CA ALA A 354 0.72 -7.06 -24.22
C ALA A 354 1.93 -6.52 -25.00
N GLN A 355 2.81 -5.74 -24.36
CA GLN A 355 4.07 -5.29 -24.96
C GLN A 355 5.09 -6.42 -25.06
N ILE A 356 5.19 -7.27 -24.03
CA ILE A 356 6.06 -8.46 -24.06
C ILE A 356 5.64 -9.42 -25.18
N ALA A 357 4.32 -9.63 -25.36
CA ALA A 357 3.78 -10.44 -26.46
C ALA A 357 4.15 -9.89 -27.85
N ARG A 358 4.48 -8.60 -27.96
CA ARG A 358 4.98 -7.94 -29.18
C ARG A 358 6.51 -8.00 -29.31
N GLY A 359 7.20 -8.76 -28.46
CA GLY A 359 8.65 -8.96 -28.50
C GLY A 359 9.47 -7.94 -27.71
N LYS A 360 8.84 -7.15 -26.83
CA LYS A 360 9.56 -6.19 -25.97
C LYS A 360 10.10 -6.87 -24.71
N SER A 361 11.16 -6.32 -24.13
CA SER A 361 11.68 -6.77 -22.82
C SER A 361 10.70 -6.44 -21.68
N ALA A 362 10.81 -7.17 -20.58
CA ALA A 362 10.06 -6.94 -19.34
C ALA A 362 10.24 -5.51 -18.81
N GLY A 363 11.49 -5.02 -18.83
CA GLY A 363 11.79 -3.68 -18.37
C GLY A 363 11.14 -2.61 -19.25
N PHE A 364 11.18 -2.79 -20.58
CA PHE A 364 10.62 -1.82 -21.51
C PHE A 364 9.10 -1.80 -21.41
N ALA A 365 8.50 -2.98 -21.37
CA ALA A 365 7.07 -3.16 -21.23
C ALA A 365 6.53 -2.54 -19.93
N TRP A 366 7.20 -2.77 -18.80
CA TRP A 366 6.80 -2.19 -17.51
C TRP A 366 6.90 -0.67 -17.52
N ARG A 367 8.04 -0.12 -17.95
CA ARG A 367 8.24 1.34 -18.07
C ARG A 367 7.20 1.96 -19.00
N ALA A 368 6.94 1.36 -20.16
CA ALA A 368 5.97 1.89 -21.12
C ALA A 368 4.55 1.96 -20.52
N SER A 369 4.14 0.92 -19.80
CA SER A 369 2.84 0.84 -19.11
C SER A 369 2.69 1.91 -18.02
N ILE A 370 3.72 2.09 -17.19
CA ILE A 370 3.76 3.13 -16.16
C ILE A 370 3.73 4.54 -16.77
N ARG A 371 4.60 4.81 -17.76
CA ARG A 371 4.74 6.15 -18.37
C ARG A 371 3.50 6.59 -19.13
N GLU A 372 2.75 5.67 -19.72
CA GLU A 372 1.43 5.96 -20.29
C GLU A 372 0.45 6.43 -19.21
N SER A 373 0.38 5.73 -18.08
CA SER A 373 -0.47 6.09 -16.94
C SER A 373 -0.06 7.42 -16.31
N VAL A 374 1.25 7.65 -16.16
CA VAL A 374 1.80 8.93 -15.71
C VAL A 374 1.40 10.08 -16.63
N ARG A 375 1.44 9.90 -17.96
CA ARG A 375 0.98 10.92 -18.91
C ARG A 375 -0.51 11.23 -18.74
N ALA A 376 -1.35 10.20 -18.58
CA ALA A 376 -2.78 10.37 -18.37
C ALA A 376 -3.09 11.13 -17.06
N LEU A 377 -2.41 10.78 -15.96
CA LEU A 377 -2.59 11.42 -14.66
C LEU A 377 -2.02 12.84 -14.61
N SER A 378 -0.89 13.09 -15.29
CA SER A 378 -0.27 14.42 -15.34
C SER A 378 -1.09 15.42 -16.15
N ALA A 379 -1.95 14.95 -17.06
CA ALA A 379 -2.89 15.78 -17.80
C ALA A 379 -4.07 16.25 -16.95
N LEU A 380 -4.31 15.60 -15.81
CA LEU A 380 -5.29 16.05 -14.81
C LEU A 380 -4.61 17.11 -13.94
N ASP A 381 -5.00 18.38 -14.08
CA ASP A 381 -4.43 19.51 -13.33
C ASP A 381 -4.88 19.50 -11.84
N ASP A 382 -4.44 18.48 -11.09
CA ASP A 382 -4.74 18.24 -9.69
C ASP A 382 -3.43 17.96 -8.92
N ALA A 383 -3.20 18.73 -7.84
CA ALA A 383 -2.02 18.60 -6.99
C ALA A 383 -1.84 17.19 -6.39
N ARG A 384 -2.92 16.45 -6.17
CA ARG A 384 -2.88 15.08 -5.62
C ARG A 384 -2.40 14.07 -6.66
N MET A 385 -2.72 14.29 -7.93
CA MET A 385 -2.26 13.43 -9.02
C MET A 385 -0.75 13.53 -9.20
N LYS A 386 -0.13 14.64 -8.82
CA LYS A 386 1.34 14.79 -8.80
C LYS A 386 2.01 13.85 -7.81
N GLU A 387 1.43 13.69 -6.61
CA GLU A 387 1.93 12.71 -5.63
C GLU A 387 1.81 11.29 -6.18
N ARG A 388 0.70 10.95 -6.85
CA ARG A 388 0.49 9.62 -7.46
C ARG A 388 1.41 9.33 -8.64
N VAL A 389 1.73 10.36 -9.42
CA VAL A 389 2.75 10.25 -10.47
C VAL A 389 4.10 9.91 -9.84
N SER A 390 4.46 10.53 -8.72
CA SER A 390 5.69 10.21 -7.99
C SER A 390 5.71 8.75 -7.51
N ASP A 391 4.60 8.28 -6.93
CA ASP A 391 4.44 6.89 -6.47
C ASP A 391 4.61 5.87 -7.62
N LEU A 392 3.98 6.12 -8.78
CA LEU A 392 4.11 5.25 -9.96
C LEU A 392 5.54 5.19 -10.50
N LEU A 393 6.24 6.33 -10.51
CA LEU A 393 7.64 6.40 -10.91
C LEU A 393 8.58 5.71 -9.92
N ASP A 394 8.23 5.70 -8.63
CA ASP A 394 8.97 4.94 -7.61
C ASP A 394 8.83 3.43 -7.87
N ILE A 395 7.62 2.95 -8.14
CA ILE A 395 7.39 1.53 -8.45
C ILE A 395 8.07 1.12 -9.76
N GLU A 396 8.05 1.98 -10.79
CA GLU A 396 8.83 1.75 -12.01
C GLU A 396 10.30 1.47 -11.66
N ALA A 397 10.93 2.36 -10.88
CA ALA A 397 12.33 2.22 -10.52
C ALA A 397 12.61 0.95 -9.71
N GLN A 398 11.74 0.59 -8.77
CA GLN A 398 11.88 -0.61 -7.94
C GLN A 398 11.82 -1.90 -8.75
N VAL A 399 10.85 -2.01 -9.67
CA VAL A 399 10.71 -3.20 -10.54
C VAL A 399 11.89 -3.30 -11.51
N LEU A 400 12.35 -2.17 -12.07
CA LEU A 400 13.50 -2.16 -12.97
C LEU A 400 14.80 -2.59 -12.27
N ARG A 401 15.01 -2.20 -11.01
CA ARG A 401 16.14 -2.69 -10.20
C ARG A 401 16.03 -4.19 -9.93
N ALA A 402 14.85 -4.68 -9.58
CA ALA A 402 14.61 -6.09 -9.34
C ALA A 402 14.82 -6.97 -10.60
N LEU A 403 14.48 -6.44 -11.79
CA LEU A 403 14.77 -7.08 -13.08
C LEU A 403 16.28 -7.20 -13.34
N ARG A 404 17.07 -6.24 -12.88
CA ARG A 404 18.54 -6.24 -13.01
C ARG A 404 19.26 -7.07 -11.94
N GLY A 405 18.53 -7.61 -10.96
CA GLY A 405 19.11 -8.26 -9.78
C GLY A 405 19.80 -7.28 -8.83
N GLU A 406 19.55 -5.97 -8.97
CA GLU A 406 20.03 -4.95 -8.06
C GLU A 406 19.15 -4.89 -6.80
N ALA A 407 19.67 -4.33 -5.71
CA ALA A 407 18.87 -4.09 -4.51
C ALA A 407 17.72 -3.11 -4.84
N ILE A 408 16.47 -3.51 -4.55
CA ILE A 408 15.24 -2.73 -4.81
C ILE A 408 15.36 -1.32 -4.21
N ALA A 409 15.90 -1.24 -3.01
CA ALA A 409 16.29 -0.02 -2.34
C ALA A 409 17.82 0.12 -2.41
N SER A 410 18.33 1.00 -3.27
CA SER A 410 19.76 1.28 -3.34
C SER A 410 20.12 2.32 -2.27
N ALA A 411 20.79 1.86 -1.22
CA ALA A 411 21.42 2.74 -0.25
C ALA A 411 22.68 3.35 -0.88
N ARG A 412 22.61 4.61 -1.31
CA ARG A 412 23.83 5.34 -1.64
C ARG A 412 24.68 5.44 -0.37
N ALA A 413 25.94 5.05 -0.45
CA ALA A 413 26.87 5.26 0.66
C ALA A 413 26.96 6.77 0.95
N LEU A 414 26.50 7.18 2.12
CA LEU A 414 26.53 8.58 2.55
C LEU A 414 27.88 8.88 3.22
N PRO A 415 28.51 10.03 2.90
CA PRO A 415 29.64 10.50 3.69
C PRO A 415 29.19 10.86 5.12
N GLU A 416 30.13 10.92 6.06
CA GLU A 416 29.82 11.41 7.41
C GLU A 416 29.34 12.87 7.37
N ASN A 417 28.34 13.19 8.18
CA ASN A 417 27.68 14.50 8.24
C ASN A 417 27.17 14.97 6.86
N ALA A 418 26.44 14.11 6.14
CA ALA A 418 25.84 14.45 4.86
C ALA A 418 24.64 15.39 5.04
N VAL A 419 24.62 16.51 4.30
CA VAL A 419 23.40 17.27 4.02
C VAL A 419 22.84 16.74 2.71
N LEU A 420 21.81 15.91 2.80
CA LEU A 420 21.21 15.27 1.64
C LEU A 420 20.32 16.26 0.89
N ILE A 421 20.58 16.43 -0.40
CA ILE A 421 19.79 17.27 -1.29
C ILE A 421 19.11 16.37 -2.32
N ALA A 422 17.79 16.49 -2.48
CA ALA A 422 17.03 15.77 -3.50
C ALA A 422 16.02 16.69 -4.19
N SER A 423 15.53 16.33 -5.37
CA SER A 423 14.40 17.03 -6.00
C SER A 423 13.13 16.83 -5.16
N ASP A 424 12.89 15.57 -4.80
CA ASP A 424 11.92 15.05 -3.85
C ASP A 424 12.51 13.76 -3.25
N LEU A 425 12.01 13.30 -2.10
CA LEU A 425 12.44 12.02 -1.51
C LEU A 425 11.29 11.02 -1.55
N LYS A 426 11.50 9.94 -2.28
CA LYS A 426 10.55 8.83 -2.37
C LYS A 426 10.57 7.98 -1.09
N PRO A 427 9.44 7.39 -0.69
CA PRO A 427 9.37 6.52 0.48
C PRO A 427 10.41 5.39 0.45
N SER A 428 10.61 4.75 -0.70
CA SER A 428 11.58 3.67 -0.89
C SER A 428 13.03 4.13 -0.62
N GLN A 429 13.36 5.36 -0.99
CA GLN A 429 14.68 5.94 -0.79
C GLN A 429 14.92 6.19 0.69
N ILE A 430 13.94 6.75 1.40
CA ILE A 430 14.12 7.13 2.81
C ILE A 430 14.42 5.91 3.68
N VAL A 431 13.77 4.77 3.43
CA VAL A 431 14.05 3.54 4.19
C VAL A 431 15.44 2.98 3.90
N ALA A 432 16.01 3.24 2.72
CA ALA A 432 17.35 2.79 2.36
C ALA A 432 18.46 3.67 2.95
N LEU A 433 18.15 4.84 3.52
CA LEU A 433 19.16 5.77 4.00
C LEU A 433 19.70 5.37 5.38
N ASP A 434 21.03 5.42 5.53
CA ASP A 434 21.67 5.35 6.84
C ASP A 434 21.54 6.69 7.57
N VAL A 435 20.50 6.78 8.39
CA VAL A 435 20.14 7.96 9.18
C VAL A 435 21.30 8.47 10.04
N SER A 436 22.18 7.58 10.52
CA SER A 436 23.28 7.94 11.41
C SER A 436 24.31 8.88 10.76
N ARG A 437 24.34 8.91 9.43
CA ARG A 437 25.28 9.72 8.65
C ARG A 437 24.69 11.03 8.14
N ILE A 438 23.38 11.22 8.29
CA ILE A 438 22.67 12.39 7.79
C ILE A 438 22.70 13.50 8.85
N ALA A 439 23.37 14.60 8.53
CA ALA A 439 23.33 15.81 9.33
C ALA A 439 22.06 16.64 9.05
N GLY A 440 21.56 16.64 7.81
CA GLY A 440 20.38 17.43 7.42
C GLY A 440 19.74 16.99 6.10
N LEU A 441 18.48 17.38 5.89
CA LEU A 441 17.69 17.03 4.72
C LEU A 441 17.21 18.30 3.97
N CYS A 442 17.33 18.31 2.65
CA CYS A 442 16.94 19.41 1.79
C CYS A 442 16.22 18.88 0.55
N THR A 443 15.03 19.41 0.25
CA THR A 443 14.33 19.08 -1.00
C THR A 443 13.98 20.32 -1.82
N ALA A 444 14.12 20.21 -3.14
CA ALA A 444 13.76 21.28 -4.08
C ALA A 444 12.25 21.52 -4.10
N ARG A 445 11.48 20.43 -4.02
CA ARG A 445 10.01 20.38 -4.03
C ARG A 445 9.49 19.84 -2.69
N GLY A 446 8.17 19.69 -2.56
CA GLY A 446 7.53 19.15 -1.34
C GLY A 446 6.97 20.23 -0.40
N GLY A 447 6.10 19.82 0.51
CA GLY A 447 5.44 20.70 1.48
C GLY A 447 5.81 20.37 2.94
N PRO A 448 5.43 21.23 3.91
CA PRO A 448 5.70 21.02 5.34
C PRO A 448 4.98 19.79 5.93
N THR A 449 3.99 19.25 5.22
CA THR A 449 3.29 17.99 5.55
C THR A 449 3.74 16.82 4.69
N SER A 450 4.79 16.99 3.88
CA SER A 450 5.32 15.90 3.04
C SER A 450 5.86 14.76 3.91
N HIS A 451 5.94 13.58 3.31
CA HIS A 451 6.56 12.40 3.93
C HIS A 451 7.95 12.71 4.50
N VAL A 452 8.71 13.56 3.81
CA VAL A 452 10.03 14.06 4.25
C VAL A 452 9.96 14.81 5.58
N ALA A 453 8.96 15.67 5.75
CA ALA A 453 8.83 16.48 6.96
C ALA A 453 8.48 15.63 8.18
N ILE A 454 7.56 14.68 8.02
CA ILE A 454 7.17 13.74 9.08
C ILE A 454 8.37 12.86 9.47
N LEU A 455 9.09 12.34 8.48
CA LEU A 455 10.23 11.44 8.71
C LEU A 455 11.40 12.19 9.35
N ALA A 456 11.77 13.36 8.83
CA ALA A 456 12.82 14.20 9.41
C ALA A 456 12.54 14.55 10.88
N ALA A 457 11.28 14.87 11.21
CA ALA A 457 10.87 15.11 12.58
C ALA A 457 11.01 13.86 13.47
N SER A 458 10.62 12.68 12.97
CA SER A 458 10.75 11.42 13.70
C SER A 458 12.22 11.00 13.93
N MET A 459 13.11 11.37 13.00
CA MET A 459 14.54 11.09 13.06
C MET A 459 15.33 12.15 13.86
N GLY A 460 14.69 13.27 14.22
CA GLY A 460 15.37 14.40 14.86
C GLY A 460 16.40 15.10 13.96
N VAL A 461 16.26 14.97 12.63
CA VAL A 461 17.17 15.55 11.65
C VAL A 461 16.60 16.88 11.16
N PRO A 462 17.38 17.99 11.16
CA PRO A 462 16.95 19.26 10.60
C PRO A 462 16.59 19.14 9.11
N ALA A 463 15.48 19.75 8.68
CA ALA A 463 15.01 19.63 7.30
C ALA A 463 14.35 20.89 6.74
N LEU A 464 14.70 21.22 5.50
CA LEU A 464 14.05 22.22 4.66
C LEU A 464 13.46 21.59 3.40
N VAL A 465 12.27 22.03 3.03
CA VAL A 465 11.56 21.60 1.82
C VAL A 465 11.21 22.82 0.96
N ALA A 466 10.85 22.61 -0.30
CA ALA A 466 10.51 23.69 -1.23
C ALA A 466 11.62 24.76 -1.41
N LEU A 467 12.89 24.35 -1.43
CA LEU A 467 14.04 25.25 -1.67
C LEU A 467 14.16 25.74 -3.12
N GLY A 468 13.36 25.16 -4.04
CA GLY A 468 13.42 25.43 -5.47
C GLY A 468 14.54 24.67 -6.19
N GLU A 469 14.46 24.62 -7.52
CA GLU A 469 15.38 23.85 -8.38
C GLU A 469 16.85 24.28 -8.25
N SER A 470 17.11 25.52 -7.81
CA SER A 470 18.47 26.02 -7.59
C SER A 470 19.28 25.19 -6.59
N VAL A 471 18.62 24.56 -5.61
CA VAL A 471 19.31 23.68 -4.65
C VAL A 471 19.99 22.49 -5.33
N LEU A 472 19.46 22.03 -6.47
CA LEU A 472 20.00 20.88 -7.21
C LEU A 472 21.27 21.21 -7.99
N SER A 473 21.56 22.50 -8.16
CA SER A 473 22.80 22.97 -8.80
C SER A 473 24.01 23.01 -7.87
N ILE A 474 23.81 22.75 -6.57
CA ILE A 474 24.90 22.71 -5.59
C ILE A 474 25.84 21.55 -5.91
N ALA A 475 27.13 21.85 -6.01
CA ALA A 475 28.15 20.85 -6.29
C ALA A 475 28.29 19.86 -5.13
N GLU A 476 28.43 18.58 -5.46
CA GLU A 476 28.61 17.52 -4.46
C GLU A 476 29.88 17.76 -3.63
N GLY A 477 29.80 17.52 -2.31
CA GLY A 477 30.89 17.75 -1.37
C GLY A 477 31.01 19.17 -0.83
N THR A 478 30.23 20.13 -1.34
CA THR A 478 30.22 21.53 -0.85
C THR A 478 29.75 21.60 0.61
N TRP A 479 30.41 22.40 1.44
CA TRP A 479 29.95 22.61 2.81
C TRP A 479 28.69 23.48 2.85
N LEU A 480 27.69 23.00 3.60
CA LEU A 480 26.40 23.66 3.73
C LEU A 480 26.07 23.83 5.22
N MET A 481 25.56 25.01 5.54
CA MET A 481 24.88 25.27 6.79
C MET A 481 23.38 25.29 6.53
N LEU A 482 22.68 24.34 7.12
CA LEU A 482 21.24 24.21 7.11
C LEU A 482 20.71 24.83 8.41
N ASP A 483 20.08 26.00 8.33
CA ASP A 483 19.37 26.63 9.43
C ASP A 483 17.86 26.43 9.22
N ALA A 484 17.36 25.31 9.74
CA ALA A 484 15.94 24.98 9.72
C ALA A 484 15.16 25.61 10.89
N GLU A 485 15.73 26.59 11.59
CA GLU A 485 14.97 27.46 12.50
C GLU A 485 14.44 28.69 11.75
N THR A 486 15.28 29.24 10.88
CA THR A 486 15.00 30.46 10.10
C THR A 486 14.60 30.19 8.65
N GLY A 487 14.77 28.96 8.16
CA GLY A 487 14.38 28.60 6.79
C GLY A 487 15.48 28.83 5.75
N HIS A 488 16.75 28.86 6.17
CA HIS A 488 17.87 29.23 5.32
C HIS A 488 18.84 28.07 5.08
N LEU A 489 19.29 27.91 3.83
CA LEU A 489 20.39 27.04 3.45
C LEU A 489 21.51 27.90 2.87
N GLN A 490 22.66 27.89 3.52
CA GLN A 490 23.81 28.71 3.15
C GLN A 490 24.97 27.85 2.64
N ARG A 491 25.57 28.29 1.54
CA ARG A 491 26.82 27.72 1.01
C ARG A 491 28.03 28.30 1.73
N LEU A 492 28.92 27.43 2.19
CA LEU A 492 30.17 27.80 2.86
C LEU A 492 31.36 27.50 1.94
N ASP A 493 31.84 28.53 1.25
CA ASP A 493 32.94 28.41 0.27
C ASP A 493 34.34 28.60 0.88
N GLU A 494 34.42 29.16 2.09
CA GLU A 494 35.68 29.50 2.76
C GLU A 494 35.84 28.69 4.05
N GLU A 495 37.06 28.19 4.32
CA GLU A 495 37.37 27.48 5.57
C GLU A 495 37.11 28.34 6.81
N GLN A 496 37.25 29.67 6.70
CA GLN A 496 36.92 30.59 7.79
C GLN A 496 35.42 30.58 8.13
N ALA A 497 34.55 30.60 7.10
CA ALA A 497 33.10 30.54 7.27
C ALA A 497 32.65 29.21 7.90
N LYS A 498 33.38 28.11 7.63
CA LYS A 498 33.17 26.81 8.29
C LYS A 498 33.52 26.86 9.78
N HIS A 499 34.70 27.37 10.14
CA HIS A 499 35.09 27.51 11.55
C HIS A 499 34.14 28.43 12.32
N ASP A 500 33.64 29.49 11.68
CA ASP A 500 32.64 30.39 12.27
C ASP A 500 31.30 29.68 12.52
N ALA A 501 30.83 28.88 11.55
CA ALA A 501 29.62 28.07 11.69
C ALA A 501 29.76 27.00 12.79
N GLU A 502 30.91 26.32 12.88
CA GLU A 502 31.20 25.35 13.93
C GLU A 502 31.20 26.01 15.32
N ARG A 503 31.86 27.17 15.47
CA ARG A 503 31.85 27.94 16.71
C ARG A 503 30.45 28.40 17.11
N MET A 504 29.66 28.86 16.15
CA MET A 504 28.28 29.27 16.39
C MET A 504 27.42 28.08 16.85
N LEU A 505 27.54 26.92 16.19
CA LEU A 505 26.79 25.71 16.55
C LEU A 505 27.19 25.21 17.94
N GLN A 506 28.48 25.25 18.26
CA GLN A 506 29.00 24.89 19.57
C GLN A 506 28.50 25.83 20.66
N ALA A 507 28.59 27.15 20.45
CA ALA A 507 28.06 28.15 21.39
C ALA A 507 26.54 28.00 21.59
N ARG A 508 25.77 27.67 20.54
CA ARG A 508 24.34 27.36 20.65
C ARG A 508 24.08 26.09 21.44
N ARG A 509 24.85 25.02 21.22
CA ARG A 509 24.75 23.77 22.01
C ARG A 509 25.05 24.03 23.49
N GLU A 510 26.04 24.84 23.79
CA GLU A 510 26.40 25.24 25.15
C GLU A 510 25.29 26.07 25.80
N ARG A 511 24.72 27.05 25.07
CA ARG A 511 23.55 27.81 25.51
C ARG A 511 22.35 26.90 25.77
N ALA A 512 21.99 26.02 24.84
CA ALA A 512 20.88 25.09 25.02
C ALA A 512 21.10 24.13 26.20
N ARG A 513 22.34 23.71 26.47
CA ARG A 513 22.69 22.95 27.68
C ARG A 513 22.51 23.77 28.94
N ALA A 514 22.97 25.02 28.95
CA ALA A 514 22.79 25.94 30.07
C ALA A 514 21.30 26.24 30.33
N GLU A 515 20.52 26.48 29.28
CA GLU A 515 19.07 26.69 29.35
C GLU A 515 18.35 25.46 29.88
N ARG A 516 18.69 24.24 29.42
CA ARG A 516 18.13 23.00 29.99
C ARG A 516 18.50 22.80 31.46
N ALA A 517 19.73 23.12 31.84
CA ALA A 517 20.16 23.07 33.24
C ALA A 517 19.37 24.07 34.10
N ALA A 518 19.03 25.24 33.54
CA ALA A 518 18.21 26.26 34.19
C ALA A 518 16.70 26.03 34.05
N ALA A 519 16.25 25.07 33.22
CA ALA A 519 14.83 24.90 32.89
C ALA A 519 13.94 24.60 34.10
N GLN A 520 14.52 24.02 35.16
CA GLN A 520 13.81 23.70 36.40
C GLN A 520 13.74 24.89 37.39
N GLN A 521 14.33 26.04 37.06
CA GLN A 521 14.29 27.23 37.90
C GLN A 521 12.95 27.97 37.77
N GLU A 522 12.64 28.80 38.75
CA GLU A 522 11.48 29.68 38.66
C GLU A 522 11.65 30.71 37.52
N CYS A 523 10.82 30.61 36.49
CA CYS A 523 10.62 31.66 35.50
C CYS A 523 10.21 33.01 36.15
N ARG A 524 11.12 33.97 36.09
CA ARG A 524 10.93 35.36 36.52
C ARG A 524 11.45 36.30 35.44
N THR A 525 10.79 37.44 35.28
CA THR A 525 11.30 38.53 34.43
C THR A 525 12.55 39.18 35.06
N ALA A 526 13.27 40.01 34.29
CA ALA A 526 14.48 40.69 34.79
C ALA A 526 14.22 41.63 35.99
N ASP A 527 12.99 42.12 36.13
CA ASP A 527 12.49 42.92 37.25
C ASP A 527 11.79 42.07 38.34
N GLY A 528 11.84 40.73 38.24
CA GLY A 528 11.45 39.80 39.30
C GLY A 528 10.00 39.30 39.30
N VAL A 529 9.18 39.72 38.32
CA VAL A 529 7.78 39.29 38.18
C VAL A 529 7.71 37.80 37.86
N ARG A 530 6.97 37.05 38.67
CA ARG A 530 6.77 35.60 38.49
C ARG A 530 5.83 35.34 37.32
N VAL A 531 6.25 34.50 36.38
CA VAL A 531 5.43 34.01 35.27
C VAL A 531 5.41 32.49 35.33
N HIS A 532 4.23 31.89 35.19
CA HIS A 532 4.10 30.43 35.12
C HIS A 532 4.22 29.96 33.67
N VAL A 533 5.10 28.99 33.44
CA VAL A 533 5.25 28.36 32.12
C VAL A 533 4.64 26.96 32.17
N TRP A 534 3.46 26.83 31.58
CA TRP A 534 2.74 25.56 31.48
C TRP A 534 2.75 25.00 30.07
N ALA A 535 2.73 23.68 29.95
CA ALA A 535 2.71 22.99 28.68
C ALA A 535 1.30 22.72 28.17
N ASN A 536 1.16 22.71 26.83
CA ASN A 536 -0.01 22.16 26.15
C ASN A 536 0.27 20.70 25.82
N LEU A 537 -0.61 19.80 26.25
CA LEU A 537 -0.43 18.35 26.15
C LEU A 537 -1.51 17.73 25.26
N ALA A 538 -1.16 16.68 24.52
CA ALA A 538 -2.09 15.80 23.82
C ALA A 538 -2.15 14.39 24.44
N GLY A 539 -1.14 14.00 25.23
CA GLY A 539 -1.14 12.71 25.92
C GLY A 539 -0.01 12.55 26.94
N LEU A 540 0.19 11.30 27.37
CA LEU A 540 1.15 10.95 28.43
C LEU A 540 2.62 11.21 28.04
N ALA A 541 3.01 10.91 26.80
CA ALA A 541 4.36 11.13 26.32
C ALA A 541 4.74 12.63 26.35
N ASP A 542 3.80 13.51 26.00
CA ASP A 542 4.00 14.95 26.07
C ASP A 542 4.17 15.42 27.51
N ALA A 543 3.44 14.84 28.46
CA ALA A 543 3.55 15.17 29.87
C ALA A 543 4.96 14.86 30.40
N GLN A 544 5.51 13.69 30.04
CA GLN A 544 6.86 13.29 30.41
C GLN A 544 7.91 14.25 29.83
N ALA A 545 7.77 14.58 28.53
CA ALA A 545 8.65 15.53 27.87
C ALA A 545 8.55 16.93 28.48
N ALA A 546 7.34 17.38 28.84
CA ALA A 546 7.11 18.69 29.43
C ALA A 546 7.79 18.82 30.80
N VAL A 547 7.63 17.82 31.68
CA VAL A 547 8.28 17.79 33.00
C VAL A 547 9.81 17.78 32.86
N ALA A 548 10.34 16.98 31.92
CA ALA A 548 11.78 16.95 31.64
C ALA A 548 12.31 18.32 31.15
N ASN A 549 11.50 19.09 30.42
CA ASN A 549 11.82 20.44 29.95
C ASN A 549 11.46 21.55 30.96
N GLY A 550 11.10 21.22 32.20
CA GLY A 550 10.88 22.20 33.26
C GLY A 550 9.50 22.87 33.28
N ALA A 551 8.51 22.29 32.59
CA ALA A 551 7.16 22.81 32.67
C ALA A 551 6.63 22.78 34.12
N GLU A 552 6.05 23.89 34.55
CA GLU A 552 5.49 24.04 35.90
C GLU A 552 4.10 23.42 36.04
N GLY A 553 3.56 22.88 34.95
CA GLY A 553 2.24 22.24 34.89
C GLY A 553 1.71 22.13 33.48
N CYS A 554 0.43 21.74 33.37
CA CYS A 554 -0.32 21.67 32.13
C CYS A 554 -1.40 22.75 32.10
N GLY A 555 -1.27 23.66 31.13
CA GLY A 555 -2.23 24.75 30.92
C GLY A 555 -3.38 24.36 29.99
N LEU A 556 -3.19 23.29 29.22
CA LEU A 556 -4.21 22.75 28.33
C LEU A 556 -3.89 21.29 27.98
N LEU A 557 -4.67 20.36 28.48
CA LEU A 557 -4.75 19.00 27.95
C LEU A 557 -5.86 18.94 26.90
N ARG A 558 -5.48 18.64 25.65
CA ARG A 558 -6.42 18.43 24.55
C ARG A 558 -6.94 17.00 24.59
N THR A 559 -8.18 16.83 25.05
CA THR A 559 -8.77 15.50 25.21
C THR A 559 -9.19 14.86 23.89
N GLU A 560 -9.29 15.63 22.80
CA GLU A 560 -9.81 15.12 21.53
C GLU A 560 -9.02 13.95 20.95
N PHE A 561 -7.70 13.90 21.18
CA PHE A 561 -6.86 12.81 20.68
C PHE A 561 -7.25 11.44 21.26
N LEU A 562 -7.87 11.40 22.44
CA LEU A 562 -8.40 10.15 23.02
C LEU A 562 -9.66 9.64 22.30
N PHE A 563 -10.36 10.53 21.60
CA PHE A 563 -11.65 10.28 20.94
C PHE A 563 -11.49 10.03 19.42
N LEU A 564 -10.39 10.49 18.81
CA LEU A 564 -10.12 10.33 17.37
C LEU A 564 -9.60 8.93 17.03
N ASP A 565 -9.70 8.55 15.75
CA ASP A 565 -9.21 7.29 15.17
C ASP A 565 -9.79 6.00 15.79
N ARG A 566 -11.04 6.07 16.25
CA ARG A 566 -11.74 4.95 16.92
C ARG A 566 -13.17 4.79 16.41
N ARG A 567 -13.69 3.56 16.51
CA ARG A 567 -15.07 3.22 16.11
C ARG A 567 -16.11 3.46 17.20
N VAL A 568 -15.68 3.55 18.46
CA VAL A 568 -16.54 3.69 19.66
C VAL A 568 -15.89 4.74 20.57
N PRO A 569 -16.67 5.59 21.29
CA PRO A 569 -16.12 6.56 22.22
C PRO A 569 -15.38 5.87 23.38
N PRO A 570 -14.32 6.48 23.92
CA PRO A 570 -13.62 5.96 25.08
C PRO A 570 -14.54 5.91 26.29
N ASP A 571 -14.51 4.81 27.03
CA ASP A 571 -15.31 4.65 28.24
C ASP A 571 -14.75 5.48 29.42
N GLU A 572 -15.49 5.53 30.54
CA GLU A 572 -15.07 6.27 31.74
C GLU A 572 -13.73 5.78 32.28
N ARG A 573 -13.47 4.47 32.23
CA ARG A 573 -12.26 3.86 32.79
C ARG A 573 -11.05 4.23 31.93
N GLU A 574 -11.16 4.14 30.61
CA GLU A 574 -10.09 4.54 29.69
C GLU A 574 -9.75 6.04 29.83
N GLN A 575 -10.77 6.89 29.96
CA GLN A 575 -10.57 8.32 30.20
C GLN A 575 -9.85 8.57 31.53
N LEU A 576 -10.30 7.89 32.60
CA LEU A 576 -9.67 7.99 33.92
C LEU A 576 -8.21 7.50 33.88
N GLU A 577 -7.93 6.37 33.25
CA GLU A 577 -6.56 5.83 33.12
C GLU A 577 -5.63 6.82 32.42
N GLN A 578 -6.10 7.47 31.34
CA GLN A 578 -5.33 8.48 30.63
C GLN A 578 -5.09 9.73 31.49
N TYR A 579 -6.14 10.26 32.13
CA TYR A 579 -6.04 11.46 32.96
C TYR A 579 -5.18 11.23 34.20
N GLN A 580 -5.35 10.08 34.86
CA GLN A 580 -4.56 9.67 36.02
C GLN A 580 -3.09 9.42 35.66
N GLY A 581 -2.82 8.86 34.48
CA GLY A 581 -1.44 8.70 34.00
C GLY A 581 -0.74 10.05 33.86
N ILE A 582 -1.41 11.03 33.25
CA ILE A 582 -0.88 12.39 33.08
C ILE A 582 -0.72 13.11 34.44
N ALA A 583 -1.72 13.02 35.32
CA ALA A 583 -1.68 13.59 36.65
C ALA A 583 -0.52 13.04 37.49
N THR A 584 -0.31 11.71 37.44
CA THR A 584 0.82 11.05 38.13
C THR A 584 2.18 11.56 37.65
N VAL A 585 2.34 11.80 36.34
CA VAL A 585 3.58 12.35 35.78
C VAL A 585 3.81 13.81 36.20
N LEU A 586 2.74 14.61 36.24
CA LEU A 586 2.81 16.01 36.66
C LEU A 586 3.07 16.15 38.18
N GLY A 587 2.64 15.19 38.98
CA GLY A 587 2.78 15.19 40.43
C GLY A 587 1.96 16.32 41.06
N ASP A 588 2.63 17.21 41.80
CA ASP A 588 1.99 18.35 42.47
C ASP A 588 1.67 19.53 41.51
N ARG A 589 2.02 19.40 40.22
CA ARG A 589 1.82 20.46 39.24
C ARG A 589 0.35 20.51 38.75
N PRO A 590 -0.20 21.70 38.44
CA PRO A 590 -1.57 21.82 37.96
C PRO A 590 -1.78 21.13 36.61
N LEU A 591 -2.98 20.58 36.41
CA LEU A 591 -3.43 19.91 35.20
C LEU A 591 -4.77 20.50 34.75
N THR A 592 -4.74 21.34 33.72
CA THR A 592 -5.95 21.94 33.15
C THR A 592 -6.46 21.07 32.00
N ILE A 593 -7.62 20.43 32.18
CA ILE A 593 -8.18 19.49 31.20
C ILE A 593 -9.34 20.15 30.47
N ARG A 594 -9.17 20.31 29.15
CA ARG A 594 -10.26 20.80 28.32
C ARG A 594 -11.18 19.64 27.96
N THR A 595 -12.47 19.81 28.24
CA THR A 595 -13.52 18.88 27.79
C THR A 595 -13.52 18.76 26.27
N LEU A 596 -14.18 17.71 25.77
CA LEU A 596 -14.15 17.33 24.36
C LEU A 596 -14.47 18.51 23.43
N ASP A 597 -13.47 18.96 22.67
CA ASP A 597 -13.62 20.01 21.65
C ASP A 597 -13.65 19.45 20.22
N ILE A 598 -14.76 18.78 19.90
CA ILE A 598 -14.99 18.15 18.60
C ILE A 598 -16.09 18.86 17.81
N GLY A 599 -15.93 18.96 16.50
CA GLY A 599 -16.92 19.54 15.58
C GLY A 599 -16.99 18.76 14.28
N GLY A 600 -17.87 19.21 13.37
CA GLY A 600 -18.14 18.53 12.10
C GLY A 600 -16.90 18.31 11.22
N ASP A 601 -15.82 19.06 11.44
CA ASP A 601 -14.51 19.00 10.76
C ASP A 601 -13.59 17.85 11.23
N LYS A 602 -13.93 17.12 12.30
CA LYS A 602 -13.10 16.04 12.84
C LYS A 602 -13.72 14.62 12.72
N PRO A 603 -12.90 13.61 12.33
CA PRO A 603 -13.04 12.17 12.41
C PRO A 603 -13.85 11.41 13.46
N VAL A 604 -15.17 11.47 13.58
CA VAL A 604 -15.82 10.70 14.68
C VAL A 604 -16.95 9.80 14.20
N PRO A 605 -16.66 8.56 13.77
CA PRO A 605 -17.65 7.64 13.20
C PRO A 605 -18.88 7.37 14.09
N TYR A 606 -18.71 7.41 15.41
CA TYR A 606 -19.76 7.19 16.40
C TYR A 606 -20.54 8.47 16.78
N LEU A 607 -20.13 9.62 16.25
CA LEU A 607 -20.88 10.87 16.30
C LEU A 607 -21.35 11.19 14.88
N ALA A 608 -22.61 10.90 14.59
CA ALA A 608 -23.25 11.28 13.33
C ALA A 608 -23.48 12.81 13.26
N LEU A 609 -22.39 13.58 13.23
CA LEU A 609 -22.44 15.03 13.16
C LEU A 609 -23.01 15.46 11.80
N PRO A 610 -23.96 16.41 11.77
CA PRO A 610 -24.48 16.93 10.52
C PRO A 610 -23.36 17.62 9.72
N ASN A 611 -23.46 17.56 8.39
CA ASN A 611 -22.55 18.31 7.53
C ASN A 611 -22.94 19.80 7.56
N GLU A 612 -22.03 20.64 8.00
CA GLU A 612 -22.26 22.07 8.16
C GLU A 612 -21.43 22.88 7.15
N PRO A 613 -21.98 23.95 6.55
CA PRO A 613 -21.23 24.81 5.62
C PRO A 613 -19.98 25.44 6.27
N ASN A 614 -20.07 25.74 7.57
CA ASN A 614 -18.95 26.25 8.36
C ASN A 614 -18.88 25.55 9.73
N PRO A 615 -18.12 24.44 9.83
CA PRO A 615 -17.97 23.69 11.08
C PRO A 615 -17.36 24.49 12.24
N ALA A 616 -16.59 25.55 11.95
CA ALA A 616 -16.00 26.40 13.00
C ALA A 616 -17.06 27.25 13.71
N LEU A 617 -18.16 27.58 13.03
CA LEU A 617 -19.28 28.34 13.59
C LEU A 617 -20.47 27.45 14.01
N GLY A 618 -20.41 26.15 13.73
CA GLY A 618 -21.52 25.21 13.90
C GLY A 618 -21.51 24.40 15.20
N LEU A 619 -21.90 23.13 15.12
CA LEU A 619 -21.96 22.17 16.21
C LEU A 619 -20.55 21.68 16.56
N ARG A 620 -19.91 22.43 17.47
CA ARG A 620 -18.55 22.20 17.92
C ARG A 620 -18.40 22.42 19.42
N GLY A 621 -17.42 21.75 20.02
CA GLY A 621 -16.97 22.07 21.36
C GLY A 621 -18.02 21.71 22.40
N VAL A 622 -18.24 22.64 23.34
CA VAL A 622 -19.31 22.52 24.34
C VAL A 622 -20.68 22.29 23.71
N ARG A 623 -20.95 22.81 22.50
CA ARG A 623 -22.24 22.59 21.82
C ARG A 623 -22.43 21.12 21.45
N THR A 624 -21.36 20.45 20.99
CA THR A 624 -21.38 19.01 20.72
C THR A 624 -21.60 18.22 21.99
N SER A 625 -20.92 18.60 23.08
CA SER A 625 -21.07 17.96 24.39
C SER A 625 -22.47 18.15 24.99
N LEU A 626 -23.13 19.29 24.72
CA LEU A 626 -24.51 19.54 25.13
C LEU A 626 -25.52 18.78 24.24
N TRP A 627 -25.21 18.60 22.96
CA TRP A 627 -26.01 17.77 22.05
C TRP A 627 -25.89 16.27 22.37
N ARG A 628 -24.72 15.84 22.85
CA ARG A 628 -24.41 14.47 23.30
C ARG A 628 -24.03 14.43 24.79
N PRO A 629 -25.02 14.60 25.68
CA PRO A 629 -24.77 14.70 27.12
C PRO A 629 -24.23 13.40 27.72
N ASP A 630 -24.40 12.27 27.05
CA ASP A 630 -23.81 10.97 27.42
C ASP A 630 -22.28 11.04 27.42
N LEU A 631 -21.68 11.59 26.36
CA LEU A 631 -20.22 11.75 26.28
C LEU A 631 -19.70 12.72 27.33
N LEU A 632 -20.41 13.86 27.51
CA LEU A 632 -20.03 14.85 28.51
C LEU A 632 -20.10 14.27 29.93
N ARG A 633 -21.15 13.52 30.27
CA ARG A 633 -21.29 12.89 31.59
C ARG A 633 -20.18 11.87 31.85
N THR A 634 -19.87 11.02 30.87
CA THR A 634 -18.77 10.04 30.99
C THR A 634 -17.44 10.76 31.23
N GLN A 635 -17.17 11.82 30.47
CA GLN A 635 -15.94 12.60 30.62
C GLN A 635 -15.87 13.31 31.98
N LEU A 636 -16.92 13.99 32.40
CA LEU A 636 -16.96 14.67 33.71
C LEU A 636 -16.79 13.68 34.86
N ARG A 637 -17.39 12.48 34.78
CA ARG A 637 -17.19 11.43 35.79
C ARG A 637 -15.74 10.97 35.87
N ALA A 638 -15.07 10.77 34.74
CA ALA A 638 -13.65 10.43 34.71
C ALA A 638 -12.78 11.55 35.29
N LEU A 639 -13.06 12.82 34.95
CA LEU A 639 -12.34 13.98 35.47
C LEU A 639 -12.48 14.11 37.00
N LEU A 640 -13.70 13.98 37.52
CA LEU A 640 -13.97 14.06 38.97
C LEU A 640 -13.33 12.92 39.78
N ARG A 641 -12.95 11.83 39.12
CA ARG A 641 -12.27 10.67 39.74
C ARG A 641 -10.74 10.74 39.63
N THR A 642 -10.20 11.73 38.92
CA THR A 642 -8.76 11.88 38.73
C THR A 642 -8.13 12.51 39.97
N GLU A 643 -7.08 11.89 40.50
CA GLU A 643 -6.39 12.34 41.71
C GLU A 643 -4.96 12.84 41.40
N PRO A 644 -4.43 13.82 42.17
CA PRO A 644 -5.09 14.54 43.25
C PRO A 644 -6.09 15.59 42.73
N ALA A 645 -7.32 15.55 43.22
CA ALA A 645 -8.41 16.40 42.71
C ALA A 645 -8.10 17.91 42.78
N GLN A 646 -7.32 18.38 43.77
CA GLN A 646 -6.97 19.80 43.90
C GLN A 646 -6.09 20.35 42.77
N ASN A 647 -5.42 19.47 42.01
CA ASN A 647 -4.53 19.87 40.92
C ASN A 647 -5.22 19.83 39.56
N VAL A 648 -6.40 19.20 39.46
CA VAL A 648 -7.17 19.07 38.23
C VAL A 648 -8.10 20.27 38.06
N ARG A 649 -8.07 20.91 36.89
CA ARG A 649 -8.84 22.12 36.57
C ARG A 649 -9.64 21.98 35.28
#